data_AF-A0A8C8LTU7-F1
#
_entry.id   AF-A0A8C8LTU7-F1
#
_cell.length_a   1.000
_cell.length_b   1.000
_cell.length_c   1.000
_cell.angle_alpha   90.00
_cell.angle_beta   90.00
_cell.angle_gamma   90.00
#
_symmetry.space_group_name_H-M   'P 1'
#
loop_
_entity.id
_entity.type
_entity.pdbx_description
1 polymer ?
#
loop_
_entity_poly.entity_id
_entity_poly.type
_entity_poly.pdbx_seq_one_letter_code
_entity_poly.pdbx_strand_id
1 'polypeptide(L)'
;MIYEMRAVFWGVLLACVDWSRAQENHTFDGDVRDFAIGDSSVYVVTDDRLFQLNHDFTKVIKRDNPNVVYPNQEVPPSDETYPFKVNILLPFIKNKTLITCGTTKCGYCEILDLNEISKSVYSEDIEVGSLDPGDSAIGFIVDVGTNSYIMAGRLPSRVRKACANSGQLLDLRNTLEGQHGGIFSNSDKSTTPYIDARQKEKFQFVDGFQSNSHIYVFSNVPKERQVRLLRFKSENSKTNTLMSLKDATLKCCGNMERRELLSSSVIQGSGGLHGQVLWAGVFTAGNTSDPINTVLAIYNISSTGPQHKDNDPDFCYQACAETLPKGTTQDLHPEAVVFRYSSMTSVLAVRHNSWLVFFIGTGDGQLIKLAVDKAYKSACARVLYKSDDDRRVFPKMHLDPVDHKHVYMALRNQMMRVPVAQCSEHKSLKDCWSAQDPFCGWCESENKKSRCSFQDDCLQPSAWISISEDSQQQNMVSYQVEKSSSGEKITLTVKVHLNVHGTGSLTSACIFLTRNDHLCDRTNPAPALPRCSCLFSSDQLPAEGLNVTVEIQVGKQNLTENLMLTNCSNNSGPPTSALCSQCMTAGCSWSNDVCSWTTRSANSDPIQDVCRPSQSGMNYSEPVIVSIVPSVLSFHGRNHALMTGKNLHHVTRVRIQGRMDCSLKDVCFTWSGLLCGTTLGPV
;
A
#
# COMPACT_ATOMS: atom_id res chain seq x y z
N MET A 1 21.72 -36.83 22.16
CA MET A 1 20.30 -36.85 22.58
C MET A 1 19.54 -35.86 21.73
N ILE A 2 18.51 -36.33 21.02
CA ILE A 2 17.55 -35.48 20.30
C ILE A 2 16.46 -35.14 21.32
N TYR A 3 16.22 -33.86 21.54
CA TYR A 3 15.19 -33.39 22.47
C TYR A 3 13.97 -32.91 21.68
N GLU A 4 12.77 -33.28 22.15
CA GLU A 4 11.50 -32.87 21.56
C GLU A 4 10.87 -31.75 22.40
N MET A 5 10.51 -30.63 21.77
CA MET A 5 9.61 -29.62 22.35
C MET A 5 8.29 -29.63 21.58
N ARG A 6 7.18 -29.80 22.31
CA ARG A 6 5.82 -29.71 21.75
C ARG A 6 5.21 -28.36 22.07
N ALA A 7 4.86 -27.58 21.05
CA ALA A 7 4.09 -26.35 21.23
C ALA A 7 2.60 -26.64 20.99
N VAL A 8 1.76 -26.29 21.96
CA VAL A 8 0.29 -26.35 21.83
C VAL A 8 -0.21 -24.91 21.67
N PHE A 9 -0.65 -24.56 20.46
CA PHE A 9 -1.34 -23.30 20.21
C PHE A 9 -2.82 -23.46 20.58
N TRP A 10 -3.22 -22.88 21.70
CA TRP A 10 -4.62 -22.86 22.13
C TRP A 10 -5.40 -21.84 21.30
N GLY A 11 -6.08 -22.33 20.25
CA GLY A 11 -7.15 -21.58 19.60
C GLY A 11 -8.42 -21.74 20.44
N VAL A 12 -8.77 -20.70 21.19
CA VAL A 12 -10.08 -20.60 21.83
C VAL A 12 -11.12 -20.50 20.70
N LEU A 13 -11.98 -21.52 20.56
CA LEU A 13 -13.20 -21.43 19.77
C LEU A 13 -14.14 -20.41 20.46
N LEU A 14 -13.89 -19.13 20.24
CA LEU A 14 -14.85 -18.07 20.47
C LEU A 14 -15.30 -17.59 19.10
N ALA A 15 -16.61 -17.63 18.93
CA ALA A 15 -17.38 -17.29 17.76
C ALA A 15 -16.66 -16.34 16.78
N CYS A 16 -16.71 -16.69 15.49
CA CYS A 16 -16.75 -15.72 14.42
C CYS A 16 -17.79 -14.64 14.80
N VAL A 17 -17.35 -13.56 15.45
CA VAL A 17 -18.17 -12.38 15.63
C VAL A 17 -17.89 -11.51 14.42
N ASP A 18 -18.79 -11.66 13.44
CA ASP A 18 -19.17 -10.64 12.46
C ASP A 18 -18.13 -10.15 11.43
N TRP A 19 -17.27 -11.01 10.87
CA TRP A 19 -16.70 -10.72 9.53
C TRP A 19 -17.71 -10.96 8.40
N SER A 20 -18.87 -11.54 8.70
CA SER A 20 -19.88 -12.01 7.73
C SER A 20 -21.04 -11.06 7.47
N ARG A 21 -21.04 -9.81 7.97
CA ARG A 21 -22.27 -8.98 7.96
C ARG A 21 -22.37 -7.85 6.93
N ALA A 22 -21.36 -7.62 6.09
CA ALA A 22 -21.49 -6.64 5.00
C ALA A 22 -20.40 -6.76 3.91
N GLN A 23 -19.87 -7.95 3.62
CA GLN A 23 -18.95 -8.05 2.49
C GLN A 23 -19.74 -8.28 1.21
N GLU A 24 -19.94 -7.19 0.46
CA GLU A 24 -20.59 -7.23 -0.85
C GLU A 24 -19.68 -7.99 -1.82
N ASN A 25 -20.23 -9.04 -2.43
CA ASN A 25 -19.53 -9.84 -3.42
C ASN A 25 -20.46 -10.28 -4.54
N HIS A 26 -19.86 -10.64 -5.67
CA HIS A 26 -20.57 -11.24 -6.80
C HIS A 26 -19.72 -12.32 -7.43
N THR A 27 -20.34 -13.45 -7.76
CA THR A 27 -19.68 -14.57 -8.42
C THR A 27 -20.17 -14.66 -9.87
N PHE A 28 -19.23 -14.66 -10.80
CA PHE A 28 -19.48 -14.79 -12.24
C PHE A 28 -19.39 -16.26 -12.68
N ASP A 29 -19.95 -16.52 -13.86
CA ASP A 29 -19.91 -17.78 -14.58
C ASP A 29 -18.55 -18.05 -15.28
N GLY A 30 -17.65 -17.07 -15.29
CA GLY A 30 -16.28 -17.21 -15.81
C GLY A 30 -15.26 -16.47 -14.94
N ASP A 31 -13.97 -16.77 -15.16
CA ASP A 31 -12.87 -16.09 -14.47
C ASP A 31 -12.79 -14.63 -14.93
N VAL A 32 -12.58 -13.71 -13.99
CA VAL A 32 -12.39 -12.28 -14.25
C VAL A 32 -11.07 -12.09 -15.00
N ARG A 33 -11.16 -11.43 -16.16
CA ARG A 33 -10.02 -11.12 -17.04
C ARG A 33 -9.58 -9.68 -16.96
N ASP A 34 -10.52 -8.75 -16.78
CA ASP A 34 -10.25 -7.36 -16.44
C ASP A 34 -11.51 -6.75 -15.80
N PHE A 35 -11.34 -5.63 -15.11
CA PHE A 35 -12.46 -4.83 -14.62
C PHE A 35 -12.09 -3.36 -14.52
N ALA A 36 -13.11 -2.51 -14.58
CA ALA A 36 -12.97 -1.07 -14.45
C ALA A 36 -14.14 -0.49 -13.66
N ILE A 37 -13.89 0.58 -12.92
CA ILE A 37 -14.88 1.26 -12.09
C ILE A 37 -15.19 2.62 -12.71
N GLY A 38 -16.46 2.87 -13.03
CA GLY A 38 -16.95 4.19 -13.42
C GLY A 38 -17.69 4.89 -12.28
N ASP A 39 -18.24 6.08 -12.55
CA ASP A 39 -18.92 6.90 -11.53
C ASP A 39 -20.22 6.29 -10.99
N SER A 40 -20.87 5.42 -11.77
CA SER A 40 -22.19 4.85 -11.47
C SER A 40 -22.23 3.33 -11.56
N SER A 41 -21.20 2.70 -12.12
CA SER A 41 -21.23 1.27 -12.43
C SER A 41 -19.84 0.64 -12.43
N VAL A 42 -19.81 -0.66 -12.16
CA VAL A 42 -18.67 -1.55 -12.22
C VAL A 42 -18.77 -2.37 -13.50
N TYR A 43 -17.71 -2.37 -14.31
CA TYR A 43 -17.62 -3.15 -15.55
C TYR A 43 -16.66 -4.30 -15.35
N VAL A 44 -17.12 -5.53 -15.61
CA VAL A 44 -16.31 -6.73 -15.42
C VAL A 44 -16.30 -7.55 -16.70
N VAL A 45 -15.11 -7.92 -17.15
CA VAL A 45 -14.90 -8.79 -18.30
C VAL A 45 -14.52 -10.18 -17.80
N THR A 46 -15.19 -11.18 -18.33
CA THR A 46 -14.82 -12.60 -18.23
C THR A 46 -14.39 -13.12 -19.60
N ASP A 47 -14.04 -14.40 -19.70
CA ASP A 47 -13.67 -15.00 -21.00
C ASP A 47 -14.77 -14.85 -22.07
N ASP A 48 -16.04 -14.93 -21.67
CA ASP A 48 -17.16 -15.04 -22.61
C ASP A 48 -18.11 -13.83 -22.58
N ARG A 49 -18.03 -12.99 -21.53
CA ARG A 49 -19.04 -11.98 -21.23
C ARG A 49 -18.48 -10.69 -20.66
N LEU A 50 -19.17 -9.60 -20.99
CA LEU A 50 -19.07 -8.30 -20.34
C LEU A 50 -20.26 -8.09 -19.40
N PHE A 51 -19.97 -7.65 -18.18
CA PHE A 51 -20.95 -7.34 -17.15
C PHE A 51 -20.90 -5.86 -16.80
N GLN A 52 -22.08 -5.28 -16.55
CA GLN A 52 -22.25 -3.96 -15.93
C GLN A 52 -23.08 -4.16 -14.66
N LEU A 53 -22.55 -3.71 -13.53
CA LEU A 53 -23.18 -3.81 -12.21
C LEU A 53 -23.22 -2.42 -11.56
N ASN A 54 -24.10 -2.23 -10.59
CA ASN A 54 -23.98 -1.12 -9.64
C ASN A 54 -22.76 -1.34 -8.72
N HIS A 55 -22.38 -0.30 -7.96
CA HIS A 55 -21.28 -0.36 -6.99
C HIS A 55 -21.48 -1.41 -5.89
N ASP A 56 -22.72 -1.67 -5.50
CA ASP A 56 -23.11 -2.73 -4.54
C ASP A 56 -23.27 -4.12 -5.19
N PHE A 57 -22.82 -4.26 -6.44
CA PHE A 57 -22.97 -5.44 -7.29
C PHE A 57 -24.42 -5.88 -7.57
N THR A 58 -25.39 -4.98 -7.37
CA THR A 58 -26.77 -5.21 -7.81
C THR A 58 -26.96 -4.83 -9.27
N LYS A 59 -28.15 -5.12 -9.82
CA LYS A 59 -28.59 -4.72 -11.18
C LYS A 59 -27.59 -5.12 -12.27
N VAL A 60 -27.40 -6.43 -12.44
CA VAL A 60 -26.42 -7.00 -13.38
C VAL A 60 -26.98 -7.01 -14.80
N ILE A 61 -26.41 -6.19 -15.67
CA ILE A 61 -26.59 -6.25 -17.12
C ILE A 61 -25.47 -7.12 -17.69
N LYS A 62 -25.82 -8.04 -18.60
CA LYS A 62 -24.89 -8.99 -19.22
C LYS A 62 -24.92 -8.82 -20.73
N ARG A 63 -23.74 -8.91 -21.35
CA ARG A 63 -23.57 -8.94 -22.81
C ARG A 63 -22.62 -10.08 -23.14
N ASP A 64 -23.06 -11.00 -23.99
CA ASP A 64 -22.19 -12.02 -24.56
C ASP A 64 -21.18 -11.36 -25.51
N ASN A 65 -19.95 -11.85 -25.52
CA ASN A 65 -18.92 -11.38 -26.44
C ASN A 65 -19.38 -11.64 -27.90
N PRO A 66 -19.11 -10.70 -28.84
CA PRO A 66 -19.52 -10.87 -30.23
C PRO A 66 -18.89 -12.11 -30.87
N ASN A 67 -19.73 -12.88 -31.58
CA ASN A 67 -19.27 -13.93 -32.48
C ASN A 67 -18.78 -13.27 -33.78
N VAL A 68 -17.47 -13.14 -33.94
CA VAL A 68 -16.89 -12.51 -35.13
C VAL A 68 -16.76 -13.53 -36.26
N VAL A 69 -17.58 -13.37 -37.30
CA VAL A 69 -17.57 -14.18 -38.53
C VAL A 69 -16.87 -13.38 -39.63
N TYR A 70 -15.75 -13.88 -40.16
CA TYR A 70 -14.98 -13.16 -41.18
C TYR A 70 -15.63 -13.28 -42.57
N PRO A 71 -16.00 -12.17 -43.22
CA PRO A 71 -16.37 -12.19 -44.62
C PRO A 71 -15.09 -12.38 -45.47
N ASN A 72 -15.10 -13.38 -46.36
CA ASN A 72 -14.04 -13.74 -47.32
C ASN A 72 -12.94 -14.70 -46.80
N GLN A 73 -13.33 -15.94 -46.53
CA GLN A 73 -12.43 -17.09 -46.66
C GLN A 73 -12.98 -18.02 -47.74
N GLU A 74 -12.13 -18.46 -48.66
CA GLU A 74 -12.31 -19.77 -49.30
C GLU A 74 -12.36 -20.78 -48.15
N VAL A 75 -13.52 -21.41 -48.02
CA VAL A 75 -13.90 -22.53 -47.12
C VAL A 75 -12.89 -22.80 -46.00
N PRO A 76 -13.16 -22.37 -44.75
CA PRO A 76 -12.41 -22.88 -43.60
C PRO A 76 -12.58 -24.41 -43.55
N PRO A 77 -11.56 -25.18 -43.14
CA PRO A 77 -11.80 -26.57 -42.76
C PRO A 77 -12.66 -26.56 -41.49
N SER A 78 -14.00 -26.63 -41.66
CA SER A 78 -15.04 -26.75 -40.63
C SER A 78 -15.06 -25.72 -39.47
N ASP A 79 -16.13 -24.93 -39.36
CA ASP A 79 -16.70 -24.35 -38.10
C ASP A 79 -15.77 -23.77 -37.01
N GLU A 80 -14.56 -23.29 -37.33
CA GLU A 80 -13.72 -22.60 -36.34
C GLU A 80 -14.18 -21.15 -36.10
N THR A 81 -14.99 -20.96 -35.07
CA THR A 81 -15.30 -19.64 -34.52
C THR A 81 -14.18 -19.23 -33.56
N TYR A 82 -13.56 -18.06 -33.76
CA TYR A 82 -12.55 -17.53 -32.85
C TYR A 82 -13.24 -16.61 -31.83
N PRO A 83 -13.35 -16.99 -30.55
CA PRO A 83 -14.07 -16.20 -29.56
C PRO A 83 -13.33 -14.88 -29.31
N PHE A 84 -14.07 -13.78 -29.32
CA PHE A 84 -13.52 -12.47 -29.00
C PHE A 84 -13.11 -12.42 -27.52
N LYS A 85 -11.82 -12.16 -27.26
CA LYS A 85 -11.31 -11.95 -25.90
C LYS A 85 -10.82 -10.53 -25.74
N VAL A 86 -11.50 -9.78 -24.86
CA VAL A 86 -11.15 -8.40 -24.51
C VAL A 86 -9.80 -8.38 -23.80
N ASN A 87 -8.90 -7.53 -24.28
CA ASN A 87 -7.61 -7.25 -23.64
C ASN A 87 -7.41 -5.75 -23.33
N ILE A 88 -8.36 -4.90 -23.73
CA ILE A 88 -8.41 -3.48 -23.38
C ILE A 88 -9.86 -3.15 -23.00
N LEU A 89 -10.07 -2.66 -21.77
CA LEU A 89 -11.36 -2.24 -21.23
C LEU A 89 -11.25 -0.81 -20.69
N LEU A 90 -11.83 0.17 -21.38
CA LEU A 90 -11.65 1.60 -21.08
C LEU A 90 -12.98 2.33 -20.91
N PRO A 91 -13.42 2.59 -19.67
CA PRO A 91 -14.53 3.51 -19.45
C PRO A 91 -14.08 4.94 -19.74
N PHE A 92 -14.68 5.57 -20.76
CA PHE A 92 -14.45 6.98 -21.08
C PHE A 92 -15.56 7.84 -20.48
N ILE A 93 -15.43 8.10 -19.17
CA ILE A 93 -16.45 8.76 -18.34
C ILE A 93 -16.91 10.10 -18.93
N LYS A 94 -15.97 10.95 -19.38
CA LYS A 94 -16.25 12.28 -19.97
C LYS A 94 -17.18 12.19 -21.19
N ASN A 95 -17.08 11.12 -21.97
CA ASN A 95 -17.88 10.92 -23.18
C ASN A 95 -19.07 9.96 -22.96
N LYS A 96 -19.22 9.41 -21.75
CA LYS A 96 -20.24 8.39 -21.42
C LYS A 96 -20.21 7.18 -22.36
N THR A 97 -19.02 6.75 -22.75
CA THR A 97 -18.82 5.55 -23.58
C THR A 97 -17.88 4.55 -22.90
N LEU A 98 -18.03 3.26 -23.22
CA LEU A 98 -17.14 2.19 -22.81
C LEU A 98 -16.47 1.61 -24.05
N ILE A 99 -15.14 1.70 -24.14
CA ILE A 99 -14.37 1.16 -25.25
C ILE A 99 -13.88 -0.22 -24.86
N THR A 100 -14.15 -1.24 -25.67
CA THR A 100 -13.59 -2.57 -25.52
C THR A 100 -12.84 -2.95 -26.79
N CYS A 101 -11.60 -3.43 -26.63
CA CYS A 101 -10.82 -3.99 -27.73
C CYS A 101 -10.27 -5.34 -27.32
N GLY A 102 -10.08 -6.20 -28.30
CA GLY A 102 -9.69 -7.57 -28.04
C GLY A 102 -9.15 -8.31 -29.25
N THR A 103 -8.94 -9.60 -29.01
CA THR A 103 -8.36 -10.53 -29.98
C THR A 103 -9.44 -11.05 -30.94
N THR A 104 -9.16 -10.87 -32.22
CA THR A 104 -9.84 -11.51 -33.37
C THR A 104 -8.75 -11.78 -34.43
N LYS A 105 -9.09 -12.17 -35.66
CA LYS A 105 -8.13 -12.44 -36.74
C LYS A 105 -7.20 -11.25 -36.99
N CYS A 106 -7.74 -10.03 -36.99
CA CYS A 106 -6.99 -8.79 -37.19
C CYS A 106 -7.31 -7.70 -36.14
N GLY A 107 -7.85 -8.10 -34.98
CA GLY A 107 -8.27 -7.18 -33.92
C GLY A 107 -9.68 -6.65 -34.15
N TYR A 108 -10.37 -6.35 -33.06
CA TYR A 108 -11.71 -5.78 -33.08
C TYR A 108 -11.86 -4.84 -31.89
N CYS A 109 -12.50 -3.70 -32.14
CA CYS A 109 -12.85 -2.73 -31.12
C CYS A 109 -14.32 -2.33 -31.26
N GLU A 110 -15.01 -2.21 -30.12
CA GLU A 110 -16.35 -1.64 -30.03
C GLU A 110 -16.41 -0.52 -28.98
N ILE A 111 -17.23 0.49 -29.27
CA ILE A 111 -17.60 1.57 -28.37
C ILE A 111 -19.05 1.35 -27.98
N LEU A 112 -19.29 1.18 -26.70
CA LEU A 112 -20.60 0.91 -26.10
C LEU A 112 -21.12 2.15 -25.36
N ASP A 113 -22.43 2.28 -25.22
CA ASP A 113 -23.02 3.28 -24.31
C ASP A 113 -22.72 2.88 -22.86
N LEU A 114 -22.15 3.81 -22.08
CA LEU A 114 -21.74 3.53 -20.70
C LEU A 114 -22.95 3.31 -19.77
N ASN A 115 -24.13 3.86 -20.08
CA ASN A 115 -25.33 3.66 -19.25
C ASN A 115 -26.02 2.33 -19.54
N GLU A 116 -25.81 1.77 -20.73
CA GLU A 116 -26.41 0.51 -21.17
C GLU A 116 -25.46 -0.22 -22.14
N ILE A 117 -24.58 -1.06 -21.59
CA ILE A 117 -23.54 -1.75 -22.37
C ILE A 117 -24.09 -2.66 -23.49
N SER A 118 -25.39 -2.95 -23.50
CA SER A 118 -26.03 -3.72 -24.58
C SER A 118 -26.09 -2.94 -25.91
N LYS A 119 -25.96 -1.61 -25.86
CA LYS A 119 -26.01 -0.73 -27.04
C LYS A 119 -24.61 -0.45 -27.56
N SER A 120 -24.29 -0.99 -28.74
CA SER A 120 -23.08 -0.62 -29.48
C SER A 120 -23.32 0.68 -30.24
N VAL A 121 -22.40 1.62 -30.07
CA VAL A 121 -22.38 2.95 -30.71
C VAL A 121 -21.52 2.91 -31.98
N TYR A 122 -20.39 2.22 -31.93
CA TYR A 122 -19.45 2.09 -33.03
C TYR A 122 -18.66 0.79 -32.91
N SER A 123 -18.25 0.21 -34.03
CA SER A 123 -17.37 -0.96 -34.05
C SER A 123 -16.54 -0.99 -35.33
N GLU A 124 -15.31 -1.45 -35.23
CA GLU A 124 -14.40 -1.58 -36.36
C GLU A 124 -13.44 -2.77 -36.16
N ASP A 125 -13.13 -3.45 -37.26
CA ASP A 125 -12.06 -4.46 -37.31
C ASP A 125 -10.70 -3.75 -37.36
N ILE A 126 -10.13 -3.51 -36.19
CA ILE A 126 -8.86 -2.79 -36.04
C ILE A 126 -8.00 -3.36 -34.91
N GLU A 127 -6.69 -3.41 -35.17
CA GLU A 127 -5.69 -3.87 -34.20
C GLU A 127 -5.26 -2.72 -33.28
N VAL A 128 -5.98 -2.53 -32.17
CA VAL A 128 -5.60 -1.63 -31.08
C VAL A 128 -4.93 -2.39 -29.93
N GLY A 129 -5.46 -3.55 -29.57
CA GLY A 129 -4.87 -4.48 -28.60
C GLY A 129 -3.97 -5.53 -29.25
N SER A 130 -3.39 -6.40 -28.43
CA SER A 130 -2.64 -7.57 -28.93
C SER A 130 -3.59 -8.53 -29.67
N LEU A 131 -3.09 -9.22 -30.70
CA LEU A 131 -3.81 -10.32 -31.36
C LEU A 131 -3.63 -11.65 -30.63
N ASP A 132 -2.55 -11.79 -29.85
CA ASP A 132 -2.25 -12.98 -29.07
C ASP A 132 -2.87 -12.84 -27.67
N PRO A 133 -3.84 -13.71 -27.27
CA PRO A 133 -4.56 -13.56 -25.99
C PRO A 133 -3.69 -13.68 -24.73
N GLY A 134 -2.49 -14.25 -24.85
CA GLY A 134 -1.54 -14.40 -23.75
C GLY A 134 -0.48 -13.28 -23.68
N ASP A 135 -0.47 -12.38 -24.66
CA ASP A 135 0.48 -11.27 -24.72
C ASP A 135 -0.10 -10.04 -24.00
N SER A 136 0.76 -9.28 -23.32
CA SER A 136 0.33 -8.07 -22.62
C SER A 136 -0.10 -6.99 -23.62
N ALA A 137 -1.22 -6.34 -23.34
CA ALA A 137 -1.65 -5.11 -24.00
C ALA A 137 -1.88 -4.03 -22.94
N ILE A 138 -1.77 -2.78 -23.35
CA ILE A 138 -2.13 -1.64 -22.51
C ILE A 138 -3.00 -0.67 -23.29
N GLY A 139 -4.02 -0.15 -22.62
CA GLY A 139 -4.86 0.91 -23.12
C GLY A 139 -5.22 1.83 -21.96
N PHE A 140 -5.14 3.14 -22.17
CA PHE A 140 -5.70 4.14 -21.24
C PHE A 140 -5.96 5.45 -21.96
N ILE A 141 -6.94 6.21 -21.47
CA ILE A 141 -7.30 7.51 -22.03
C ILE A 141 -6.29 8.57 -21.59
N VAL A 142 -5.86 9.39 -22.55
CA VAL A 142 -4.96 10.51 -22.32
C VAL A 142 -5.47 11.77 -23.02
N ASP A 143 -5.32 12.92 -22.38
CA ASP A 143 -5.61 14.23 -22.95
C ASP A 143 -4.33 14.83 -23.56
N VAL A 144 -4.40 15.18 -24.85
CA VAL A 144 -3.32 15.82 -25.62
C VAL A 144 -3.88 17.02 -26.37
N GLY A 145 -3.38 18.21 -26.01
CA GLY A 145 -3.95 19.48 -26.44
C GLY A 145 -5.40 19.62 -25.97
N THR A 146 -6.34 19.77 -26.91
CA THR A 146 -7.78 19.87 -26.63
C THR A 146 -8.54 18.55 -26.75
N ASN A 147 -7.85 17.49 -27.17
CA ASN A 147 -8.46 16.23 -27.58
C ASN A 147 -8.06 15.10 -26.64
N SER A 148 -8.94 14.11 -26.51
CA SER A 148 -8.66 12.87 -25.80
C SER A 148 -8.32 11.76 -26.80
N TYR A 149 -7.32 10.95 -26.46
CA TYR A 149 -6.81 9.84 -27.28
C TYR A 149 -6.68 8.59 -26.41
N ILE A 150 -6.59 7.43 -27.04
CA ILE A 150 -6.21 6.17 -26.38
C ILE A 150 -4.71 6.01 -26.60
N MET A 151 -3.94 5.95 -25.51
CA MET A 151 -2.57 5.44 -25.57
C MET A 151 -2.67 3.92 -25.63
N ALA A 152 -2.37 3.35 -26.79
CA ALA A 152 -2.46 1.91 -27.04
C ALA A 152 -1.07 1.31 -27.16
N GLY A 153 -0.84 0.21 -26.45
CA GLY A 153 0.41 -0.54 -26.50
C GLY A 153 0.16 -2.02 -26.70
N ARG A 154 0.89 -2.60 -27.66
CA ARG A 154 0.75 -4.00 -28.05
C ARG A 154 2.05 -4.57 -28.58
N LEU A 155 2.16 -5.90 -28.48
CA LEU A 155 3.28 -6.62 -29.07
C LEU A 155 2.98 -6.99 -30.52
N PRO A 156 3.99 -7.04 -31.40
CA PRO A 156 3.82 -7.56 -32.74
C PRO A 156 3.37 -9.02 -32.69
N SER A 157 2.24 -9.32 -33.34
CA SER A 157 1.72 -10.69 -33.43
C SER A 157 2.71 -11.64 -34.12
N ARG A 158 2.82 -12.87 -33.59
CA ARG A 158 3.53 -13.96 -34.28
C ARG A 158 2.65 -14.61 -35.36
N VAL A 159 1.35 -14.36 -35.30
CA VAL A 159 0.32 -15.03 -36.09
C VAL A 159 0.08 -14.27 -37.38
N ARG A 160 0.74 -14.76 -38.45
CA ARG A 160 0.45 -14.59 -39.89
C ARG A 160 0.56 -13.16 -40.48
N LYS A 161 1.25 -13.08 -41.63
CA LYS A 161 1.35 -11.93 -42.56
C LYS A 161 0.01 -11.43 -43.17
N ALA A 162 -1.14 -11.95 -42.73
CA ALA A 162 -2.44 -11.73 -43.37
C ALA A 162 -3.13 -10.44 -42.91
N CYS A 163 -2.83 -9.97 -41.69
CA CYS A 163 -3.24 -8.65 -41.23
C CYS A 163 -2.16 -7.64 -41.57
N ALA A 164 -2.54 -6.39 -41.81
CA ALA A 164 -1.58 -5.33 -42.09
C ALA A 164 -0.62 -5.20 -40.91
N ASN A 165 0.61 -5.71 -41.06
CA ASN A 165 1.66 -5.68 -40.04
C ASN A 165 1.97 -4.22 -39.66
N SER A 166 1.28 -3.66 -38.68
CA SER A 166 1.77 -2.46 -38.01
C SER A 166 2.66 -2.94 -36.87
N GLY A 167 3.97 -3.01 -37.09
CA GLY A 167 4.97 -3.30 -36.04
C GLY A 167 5.10 -2.17 -35.02
N GLN A 168 4.00 -1.49 -34.70
CA GLN A 168 3.92 -0.32 -33.83
C GLN A 168 3.75 -0.82 -32.40
N LEU A 169 4.69 -0.47 -31.53
CA LEU A 169 4.69 -0.89 -30.15
C LEU A 169 3.72 -0.03 -29.31
N LEU A 170 3.81 1.29 -29.47
CA LEU A 170 2.91 2.26 -28.82
C LEU A 170 2.45 3.31 -29.82
N ASP A 171 1.19 3.71 -29.76
CA ASP A 171 0.66 4.85 -30.51
C ASP A 171 -0.52 5.53 -29.79
N LEU A 172 -0.92 6.69 -30.36
CA LEU A 172 -2.07 7.48 -29.90
C LEU A 172 -3.21 7.35 -30.90
N ARG A 173 -4.33 6.79 -30.45
CA ARG A 173 -5.52 6.50 -31.26
C ARG A 173 -6.65 7.48 -30.95
N ASN A 174 -7.42 7.87 -31.96
CA ASN A 174 -8.58 8.73 -31.78
C ASN A 174 -9.67 8.06 -30.96
N THR A 175 -10.45 8.88 -30.23
CA THR A 175 -11.61 8.44 -29.46
C THR A 175 -12.94 8.88 -30.09
N LEU A 176 -12.91 9.86 -30.99
CA LEU A 176 -14.09 10.51 -31.56
C LEU A 176 -13.99 10.63 -33.10
N GLU A 177 -15.14 10.57 -33.76
CA GLU A 177 -15.25 10.63 -35.22
C GLU A 177 -14.82 11.97 -35.81
N GLY A 178 -15.02 13.08 -35.08
CA GLY A 178 -14.63 14.42 -35.53
C GLY A 178 -13.11 14.65 -35.58
N GLN A 179 -12.29 13.71 -35.07
CA GLN A 179 -10.84 13.79 -35.13
C GLN A 179 -10.33 13.37 -36.51
N HIS A 180 -9.20 13.92 -36.95
CA HIS A 180 -8.63 13.59 -38.26
C HIS A 180 -8.37 12.07 -38.39
N GLY A 181 -8.95 11.46 -39.41
CA GLY A 181 -8.88 10.02 -39.66
C GLY A 181 -10.00 9.19 -39.02
N GLY A 182 -10.95 9.79 -38.31
CA GLY A 182 -12.07 9.08 -37.67
C GLY A 182 -11.67 8.38 -36.37
N ILE A 183 -12.61 7.61 -35.81
CA ILE A 183 -12.38 6.81 -34.59
C ILE A 183 -11.20 5.84 -34.77
N PHE A 184 -10.44 5.58 -33.70
CA PHE A 184 -9.27 4.69 -33.66
C PHE A 184 -8.11 4.99 -34.63
N SER A 185 -8.19 6.02 -35.46
CA SER A 185 -7.05 6.41 -36.30
C SER A 185 -5.85 6.87 -35.45
N ASN A 186 -4.65 6.41 -35.82
CA ASN A 186 -3.38 6.89 -35.31
C ASN A 186 -2.72 7.96 -36.20
N SER A 187 -3.35 8.36 -37.30
CA SER A 187 -2.81 9.41 -38.16
C SER A 187 -2.89 10.78 -37.50
N ASP A 188 -1.84 11.56 -37.69
CA ASP A 188 -1.83 13.02 -37.57
C ASP A 188 -1.96 13.61 -38.98
N LYS A 189 -2.07 14.94 -39.12
CA LYS A 189 -2.37 15.60 -40.41
C LYS A 189 -1.47 15.18 -41.58
N SER A 190 -0.20 14.85 -41.34
CA SER A 190 0.80 14.50 -42.37
C SER A 190 1.69 13.31 -42.01
N THR A 191 1.48 12.69 -40.86
CA THR A 191 2.36 11.65 -40.31
C THR A 191 1.53 10.60 -39.59
N THR A 192 2.07 9.40 -39.42
CA THR A 192 1.48 8.37 -38.55
C THR A 192 2.50 8.07 -37.45
N PRO A 193 2.49 8.83 -36.34
CA PRO A 193 3.51 8.71 -35.31
C PRO A 193 3.26 7.45 -34.45
N TYR A 194 4.34 6.72 -34.15
CA TYR A 194 4.34 5.56 -33.27
C TYR A 194 5.71 5.43 -32.60
N ILE A 195 5.78 4.63 -31.55
CA ILE A 195 7.02 4.17 -30.94
C ILE A 195 7.28 2.75 -31.42
N ASP A 196 8.51 2.50 -31.87
CA ASP A 196 9.02 1.17 -32.20
C ASP A 196 9.89 0.63 -31.07
N ALA A 197 10.12 -0.67 -31.08
CA ALA A 197 11.14 -1.30 -30.25
C ALA A 197 12.18 -2.03 -31.09
N ARG A 198 13.46 -1.88 -30.71
CA ARG A 198 14.58 -2.58 -31.34
C ARG A 198 14.46 -4.09 -31.19
N GLN A 199 14.16 -4.54 -29.97
CA GLN A 199 13.96 -5.95 -29.69
C GLN A 199 12.50 -6.31 -29.97
N LYS A 200 12.20 -6.98 -31.08
CA LYS A 200 10.82 -7.44 -31.39
C LYS A 200 10.40 -8.67 -30.58
N GLU A 201 11.06 -8.94 -29.45
CA GLU A 201 10.75 -10.05 -28.54
C GLU A 201 9.88 -9.56 -27.37
N LYS A 202 9.32 -10.51 -26.60
CA LYS A 202 8.21 -10.30 -25.66
C LYS A 202 8.52 -9.28 -24.55
N PHE A 203 8.26 -7.99 -24.78
CA PHE A 203 8.04 -7.05 -23.68
C PHE A 203 6.79 -7.44 -22.91
N GLN A 204 6.65 -6.94 -21.69
CA GLN A 204 5.41 -7.06 -20.96
C GLN A 204 5.00 -5.70 -20.43
N PHE A 205 3.95 -5.12 -21.00
CA PHE A 205 3.32 -3.94 -20.43
C PHE A 205 2.70 -4.29 -19.09
N VAL A 206 2.92 -3.42 -18.10
CA VAL A 206 2.41 -3.63 -16.74
C VAL A 206 1.36 -2.58 -16.39
N ASP A 207 1.65 -1.31 -16.66
CA ASP A 207 0.80 -0.20 -16.26
C ASP A 207 1.10 1.06 -17.08
N GLY A 208 0.18 2.02 -17.03
CA GLY A 208 0.33 3.31 -17.68
C GLY A 208 -0.82 4.24 -17.32
N PHE A 209 -0.48 5.51 -17.18
CA PHE A 209 -1.41 6.54 -16.76
C PHE A 209 -0.93 7.91 -17.22
N GLN A 210 -1.84 8.87 -17.21
CA GLN A 210 -1.51 10.29 -17.33
C GLN A 210 -1.54 10.93 -15.95
N SER A 211 -0.50 11.70 -15.64
CA SER A 211 -0.47 12.53 -14.44
C SER A 211 0.18 13.87 -14.78
N ASN A 212 -0.49 14.95 -14.38
CA ASN A 212 -0.19 16.29 -14.88
C ASN A 212 -0.20 16.30 -16.43
N SER A 213 0.69 17.07 -17.04
CA SER A 213 0.89 17.10 -18.50
C SER A 213 1.89 16.04 -19.00
N HIS A 214 1.98 14.89 -18.34
CA HIS A 214 2.85 13.78 -18.76
C HIS A 214 2.13 12.43 -18.76
N ILE A 215 2.49 11.59 -19.74
CA ILE A 215 2.01 10.23 -19.92
C ILE A 215 3.14 9.28 -19.52
N TYR A 216 2.83 8.25 -18.75
CA TYR A 216 3.79 7.26 -18.25
C TYR A 216 3.37 5.87 -18.69
N VAL A 217 4.33 5.04 -19.11
CA VAL A 217 4.13 3.64 -19.48
C VAL A 217 5.24 2.81 -18.87
N PHE A 218 4.89 1.69 -18.26
CA PHE A 218 5.82 0.78 -17.58
C PHE A 218 5.84 -0.57 -18.29
N SER A 219 7.05 -1.06 -18.57
CA SER A 219 7.23 -2.33 -19.27
C SER A 219 8.38 -3.13 -18.66
N ASN A 220 8.18 -4.45 -18.52
CA ASN A 220 9.27 -5.38 -18.26
C ASN A 220 9.97 -5.74 -19.57
N VAL A 221 11.30 -5.84 -19.52
CA VAL A 221 12.17 -6.33 -20.59
C VAL A 221 12.79 -7.65 -20.09
N PRO A 222 12.19 -8.82 -20.39
CA PRO A 222 12.57 -10.08 -19.74
C PRO A 222 13.99 -10.53 -20.03
N LYS A 223 14.50 -10.29 -21.24
CA LYS A 223 15.83 -10.73 -21.68
C LYS A 223 16.94 -10.02 -20.92
N GLU A 224 16.79 -8.71 -20.75
CA GLU A 224 17.73 -7.89 -19.99
C GLU A 224 17.46 -7.93 -18.48
N ARG A 225 16.28 -8.44 -18.11
CA ARG A 225 15.72 -8.43 -16.75
C ARG A 225 15.79 -7.00 -16.20
N GLN A 226 15.05 -6.10 -16.84
CA GLN A 226 14.95 -4.70 -16.45
C GLN A 226 13.51 -4.22 -16.55
N VAL A 227 13.18 -3.21 -15.76
CA VAL A 227 11.89 -2.51 -15.83
C VAL A 227 12.16 -1.14 -16.43
N ARG A 228 11.47 -0.84 -17.54
CA ARG A 228 11.60 0.40 -18.29
C ARG A 228 10.41 1.31 -18.00
N LEU A 229 10.71 2.58 -17.75
CA LEU A 229 9.73 3.65 -17.65
C LEU A 229 9.83 4.52 -18.90
N LEU A 230 8.75 4.61 -19.66
CA LEU A 230 8.61 5.53 -20.78
C LEU A 230 7.73 6.70 -20.35
N ARG A 231 8.16 7.91 -20.68
CA ARG A 231 7.49 9.16 -20.33
C ARG A 231 7.36 10.03 -21.56
N PHE A 232 6.16 10.56 -21.77
CA PHE A 232 5.87 11.53 -22.81
C PHE A 232 5.33 12.81 -22.18
N LYS A 233 5.68 13.97 -22.74
CA LYS A 233 5.02 15.22 -22.44
C LYS A 233 3.79 15.34 -23.33
N SER A 234 2.63 15.60 -22.72
CA SER A 234 1.40 15.89 -23.45
C SER A 234 1.55 17.24 -24.15
N GLU A 235 1.74 17.22 -25.46
CA GLU A 235 1.92 18.40 -26.32
C GLU A 235 0.61 18.71 -27.06
N ASN A 236 0.68 19.39 -28.21
CA ASN A 236 -0.49 19.82 -29.00
C ASN A 236 -0.92 18.83 -30.11
N SER A 237 -0.13 17.79 -30.40
CA SER A 237 -0.44 16.78 -31.41
C SER A 237 0.11 15.41 -31.04
N LYS A 238 -0.38 14.35 -31.72
CA LYS A 238 0.13 12.98 -31.55
C LYS A 238 1.63 12.91 -31.82
N THR A 239 2.07 13.57 -32.91
CA THR A 239 3.46 13.59 -33.35
C THR A 239 4.37 14.22 -32.30
N ASN A 240 4.05 15.43 -31.85
CA ASN A 240 4.89 16.15 -30.88
C ASN A 240 4.92 15.45 -29.53
N THR A 241 3.81 14.83 -29.13
CA THR A 241 3.71 14.05 -27.89
C THR A 241 4.62 12.82 -27.95
N LEU A 242 4.56 12.01 -29.01
CA LEU A 242 5.41 10.82 -29.13
C LEU A 242 6.89 11.16 -29.37
N MET A 243 7.20 12.27 -30.05
CA MET A 243 8.58 12.77 -30.16
C MET A 243 9.18 13.23 -28.84
N SER A 244 8.35 13.55 -27.84
CA SER A 244 8.81 13.98 -26.52
C SER A 244 9.23 12.83 -25.60
N LEU A 245 9.29 11.59 -26.14
CA LEU A 245 9.69 10.39 -25.43
C LEU A 245 10.98 10.62 -24.62
N LYS A 246 10.89 10.25 -23.34
CA LYS A 246 12.01 10.06 -22.43
C LYS A 246 11.88 8.72 -21.76
N ASP A 247 12.99 8.07 -21.51
CA ASP A 247 13.03 6.78 -20.86
C ASP A 247 13.86 6.81 -19.56
N ALA A 248 13.68 5.79 -18.75
CA ALA A 248 14.54 5.46 -17.63
C ALA A 248 14.46 3.96 -17.33
N THR A 249 15.47 3.47 -16.61
CA THR A 249 15.53 2.10 -16.11
C THR A 249 15.29 2.12 -14.60
N LEU A 250 14.22 1.47 -14.14
CA LEU A 250 13.92 1.35 -12.72
C LEU A 250 14.78 0.25 -12.11
N LYS A 251 15.66 0.64 -11.18
CA LYS A 251 16.46 -0.27 -10.38
C LYS A 251 15.78 -0.44 -9.03
N CYS A 252 15.59 -1.69 -8.58
CA CYS A 252 14.99 -1.96 -7.28
C CYS A 252 15.94 -2.72 -6.34
N CYS A 253 16.17 -2.07 -5.21
CA CYS A 253 16.11 -2.65 -3.86
C CYS A 253 17.28 -3.54 -3.36
N GLY A 254 18.51 -3.28 -3.81
CA GLY A 254 19.74 -3.74 -3.15
C GLY A 254 20.21 -5.16 -3.54
N ASN A 255 20.64 -5.96 -2.55
CA ASN A 255 21.47 -7.17 -2.73
C ASN A 255 20.87 -8.30 -3.59
N MET A 256 19.55 -8.29 -3.82
CA MET A 256 18.90 -9.17 -4.80
C MET A 256 18.20 -8.28 -5.80
N GLU A 257 18.69 -8.29 -7.04
CA GLU A 257 18.12 -7.49 -8.11
C GLU A 257 16.72 -8.03 -8.43
N ARG A 258 15.71 -7.34 -7.93
CA ARG A 258 14.30 -7.60 -8.21
C ARG A 258 13.94 -6.85 -9.49
N ARG A 259 13.92 -7.59 -10.58
CA ARG A 259 14.10 -7.07 -11.94
C ARG A 259 12.82 -7.10 -12.79
N GLU A 260 11.70 -7.48 -12.18
CA GLU A 260 10.39 -7.59 -12.82
C GLU A 260 9.35 -6.87 -11.97
N LEU A 261 8.56 -6.02 -12.61
CA LEU A 261 7.42 -5.32 -12.03
C LEU A 261 6.15 -6.16 -12.22
N LEU A 262 5.45 -6.46 -11.14
CA LEU A 262 4.22 -7.26 -11.16
C LEU A 262 2.96 -6.41 -11.24
N SER A 263 2.97 -5.25 -10.57
CA SER A 263 1.84 -4.34 -10.49
C SER A 263 2.33 -2.98 -10.00
N SER A 264 1.57 -1.93 -10.28
CA SER A 264 1.88 -0.59 -9.82
C SER A 264 0.66 0.27 -9.59
N SER A 265 0.89 1.40 -8.90
CA SER A 265 -0.12 2.42 -8.66
C SER A 265 0.53 3.80 -8.60
N VAL A 266 -0.06 4.76 -9.31
CA VAL A 266 0.24 6.18 -9.11
C VAL A 266 -0.27 6.63 -7.74
N ILE A 267 0.51 7.46 -7.05
CA ILE A 267 0.11 8.09 -5.78
C ILE A 267 -0.36 9.50 -6.12
N GLN A 268 -1.67 9.66 -6.26
CA GLN A 268 -2.26 10.98 -6.53
C GLN A 268 -2.04 11.92 -5.33
N GLY A 269 -1.68 13.18 -5.59
CA GLY A 269 -1.39 14.18 -4.56
C GLY A 269 -2.41 15.30 -4.54
N SER A 270 -3.17 15.44 -3.44
CA SER A 270 -3.93 16.66 -3.14
C SER A 270 -3.00 17.68 -2.47
N GLY A 271 -2.39 18.55 -3.27
CA GLY A 271 -1.50 19.59 -2.77
C GLY A 271 -0.26 19.72 -3.63
N GLY A 272 -0.33 20.62 -4.60
CA GLY A 272 0.81 21.05 -5.38
C GLY A 272 1.88 21.69 -4.48
N LEU A 273 2.82 20.88 -4.01
CA LEU A 273 4.21 21.32 -3.92
C LEU A 273 5.00 20.58 -4.99
N HIS A 274 5.43 21.36 -5.99
CA HIS A 274 6.52 21.03 -6.93
C HIS A 274 6.33 19.92 -7.98
N GLY A 275 5.14 19.70 -8.54
CA GLY A 275 5.01 18.87 -9.76
C GLY A 275 5.60 17.46 -9.67
N GLN A 276 5.75 16.94 -8.44
CA GLN A 276 6.29 15.61 -8.15
C GLN A 276 5.18 14.57 -8.36
N VAL A 277 5.55 13.47 -9.02
CA VAL A 277 4.69 12.32 -9.29
C VAL A 277 5.31 11.17 -8.53
N LEU A 278 4.69 10.82 -7.42
CA LEU A 278 5.05 9.64 -6.67
C LEU A 278 4.34 8.43 -7.27
N TRP A 279 5.05 7.32 -7.31
CA TRP A 279 4.59 6.07 -7.88
C TRP A 279 5.08 4.92 -7.03
N ALA A 280 4.28 3.87 -6.92
CA ALA A 280 4.63 2.67 -6.20
C ALA A 280 4.57 1.45 -7.10
N GLY A 281 5.57 0.59 -6.98
CA GLY A 281 5.67 -0.65 -7.75
C GLY A 281 5.93 -1.85 -6.86
N VAL A 282 5.30 -2.97 -7.20
CA VAL A 282 5.57 -4.29 -6.62
C VAL A 282 6.56 -5.01 -7.51
N PHE A 283 7.77 -5.25 -7.02
CA PHE A 283 8.84 -5.92 -7.76
C PHE A 283 9.07 -7.33 -7.22
N THR A 284 9.42 -8.26 -8.11
CA THR A 284 9.76 -9.64 -7.76
C THR A 284 11.19 -10.02 -8.11
N ALA A 285 11.77 -10.92 -7.32
CA ALA A 285 13.01 -11.61 -7.65
C ALA A 285 12.78 -12.82 -8.59
N GLY A 286 11.53 -13.13 -8.92
CA GLY A 286 11.14 -14.33 -9.66
C GLY A 286 11.14 -15.58 -8.78
N ASN A 287 11.47 -16.73 -9.37
CA ASN A 287 11.57 -18.00 -8.66
C ASN A 287 12.89 -18.08 -7.88
N THR A 288 12.92 -17.44 -6.71
CA THR A 288 13.98 -17.61 -5.72
C THR A 288 13.54 -18.58 -4.64
N SER A 289 14.52 -19.20 -3.95
CA SER A 289 14.26 -19.97 -2.73
C SER A 289 13.97 -19.08 -1.51
N ASP A 290 14.02 -17.75 -1.67
CA ASP A 290 13.70 -16.81 -0.61
C ASP A 290 12.17 -16.72 -0.45
N PRO A 291 11.62 -17.01 0.74
CA PRO A 291 10.19 -16.82 0.99
C PRO A 291 9.73 -15.36 0.76
N ILE A 292 10.62 -14.38 0.87
CA ILE A 292 10.35 -12.96 0.60
C ILE A 292 10.86 -12.58 -0.80
N ASN A 293 10.14 -13.06 -1.79
CA ASN A 293 10.44 -12.83 -3.20
C ASN A 293 9.94 -11.46 -3.71
N THR A 294 9.00 -10.80 -3.04
CA THR A 294 8.41 -9.52 -3.50
C THR A 294 8.69 -8.34 -2.57
N VAL A 295 8.75 -7.13 -3.15
CA VAL A 295 8.93 -5.87 -2.42
C VAL A 295 8.04 -4.77 -2.99
N LEU A 296 7.57 -3.88 -2.11
CA LEU A 296 6.88 -2.65 -2.46
C LEU A 296 7.84 -1.47 -2.27
N ALA A 297 8.04 -0.70 -3.34
CA ALA A 297 8.94 0.44 -3.34
C ALA A 297 8.27 1.69 -3.93
N ILE A 298 8.63 2.85 -3.37
CA ILE A 298 8.14 4.17 -3.77
C ILE A 298 9.22 4.86 -4.60
N TYR A 299 8.83 5.47 -5.71
CA TYR A 299 9.69 6.24 -6.60
C TYR A 299 9.12 7.64 -6.82
N ASN A 300 10.02 8.60 -7.04
CA ASN A 300 9.69 9.88 -7.64
C ASN A 300 10.01 9.84 -9.14
N ILE A 301 9.00 9.86 -9.99
CA ILE A 301 9.13 9.71 -11.44
C ILE A 301 9.02 11.04 -12.21
N SER A 302 9.13 12.18 -11.52
CA SER A 302 8.93 13.51 -12.13
C SER A 302 10.08 14.07 -12.94
N SER A 303 11.32 13.65 -12.69
CA SER A 303 12.49 14.17 -13.41
C SER A 303 13.34 13.01 -13.92
N THR A 304 13.26 12.77 -15.22
CA THR A 304 14.34 12.09 -15.93
C THR A 304 15.36 13.16 -16.33
N GLY A 305 16.64 12.87 -16.07
CA GLY A 305 17.79 13.77 -16.17
C GLY A 305 18.07 14.28 -17.59
N PRO A 306 19.25 14.86 -17.82
CA PRO A 306 19.58 15.47 -19.10
C PRO A 306 19.58 14.47 -20.26
N GLN A 307 19.16 15.00 -21.41
CA GLN A 307 18.82 14.31 -22.65
C GLN A 307 19.97 13.51 -23.26
N HIS A 308 19.65 12.33 -23.78
CA HIS A 308 20.22 11.91 -25.05
C HIS A 308 19.06 11.68 -26.03
N LYS A 309 18.82 12.65 -26.93
CA LYS A 309 17.98 12.42 -28.11
C LYS A 309 18.64 11.29 -28.91
N ASP A 310 17.89 10.23 -29.18
CA ASP A 310 18.25 9.09 -30.05
C ASP A 310 19.23 8.03 -29.52
N ASN A 311 19.33 7.84 -28.20
CA ASN A 311 20.26 6.83 -27.66
C ASN A 311 19.60 5.72 -26.82
N ASP A 312 18.27 5.62 -26.78
CA ASP A 312 17.66 4.50 -26.06
C ASP A 312 17.97 3.16 -26.76
N PRO A 313 18.43 2.14 -26.00
CA PRO A 313 18.76 0.84 -26.57
C PRO A 313 17.53 0.02 -26.97
N ASP A 314 16.33 0.31 -26.43
CA ASP A 314 15.15 -0.53 -26.60
C ASP A 314 14.05 0.13 -27.44
N PHE A 315 13.82 1.43 -27.32
CA PHE A 315 12.67 2.16 -27.87
C PHE A 315 13.08 3.33 -28.76
N CYS A 316 12.34 3.57 -29.84
CA CYS A 316 12.60 4.71 -30.72
C CYS A 316 11.30 5.38 -31.14
N TYR A 317 11.36 6.68 -31.41
CA TYR A 317 10.29 7.34 -32.17
C TYR A 317 10.38 6.87 -33.62
N GLN A 318 9.28 6.33 -34.16
CA GLN A 318 9.24 5.61 -35.44
C GLN A 318 10.23 4.45 -35.49
N ALA A 319 10.50 3.95 -36.70
CA ALA A 319 11.35 2.78 -36.92
C ALA A 319 12.74 2.95 -36.31
N CYS A 320 13.12 1.99 -35.47
CA CYS A 320 14.46 1.97 -34.90
C CYS A 320 15.54 1.68 -35.96
N ALA A 321 16.66 2.41 -35.90
CA ALA A 321 17.83 2.10 -36.72
C ALA A 321 18.46 0.75 -36.32
N GLU A 322 19.00 0.01 -37.30
CA GLU A 322 19.62 -1.31 -37.10
C GLU A 322 20.90 -1.26 -36.25
N THR A 323 21.55 -0.10 -36.15
CA THR A 323 22.75 0.08 -35.32
C THR A 323 22.39 0.36 -33.87
N LEU A 324 22.95 -0.43 -32.95
CA LEU A 324 22.75 -0.24 -31.51
C LEU A 324 23.45 1.04 -31.05
N PRO A 325 22.74 2.03 -30.46
CA PRO A 325 23.38 3.20 -29.89
C PRO A 325 24.25 2.79 -28.70
N LYS A 326 25.40 3.47 -28.51
CA LYS A 326 26.20 3.38 -27.26
C LYS A 326 25.58 4.22 -26.14
N GLY A 327 24.26 4.25 -26.06
CA GLY A 327 23.53 5.04 -25.08
C GLY A 327 23.48 4.35 -23.73
N THR A 328 23.63 5.13 -22.66
CA THR A 328 23.33 4.68 -21.30
C THR A 328 22.00 5.27 -20.86
N THR A 329 21.06 4.42 -20.49
CA THR A 329 19.77 4.82 -19.90
C THR A 329 19.99 5.37 -18.49
N GLN A 330 19.17 6.31 -18.05
CA GLN A 330 19.21 6.78 -16.67
C GLN A 330 18.65 5.72 -15.73
N ASP A 331 19.42 5.38 -14.69
CA ASP A 331 18.93 4.53 -13.60
C ASP A 331 18.16 5.36 -12.56
N LEU A 332 16.93 4.93 -12.27
CA LEU A 332 16.09 5.47 -11.22
C LEU A 332 16.02 4.49 -10.07
N HIS A 333 16.38 4.96 -8.88
CA HIS A 333 16.33 4.19 -7.63
C HIS A 333 15.10 4.59 -6.79
N PRO A 334 14.59 3.69 -5.93
CA PRO A 334 13.46 4.01 -5.09
C PRO A 334 13.83 5.05 -4.04
N GLU A 335 12.88 5.94 -3.73
CA GLU A 335 12.92 6.84 -2.58
C GLU A 335 12.90 6.04 -1.27
N ALA A 336 12.09 4.96 -1.23
CA ALA A 336 12.01 4.06 -0.09
C ALA A 336 11.51 2.67 -0.50
N VAL A 337 11.95 1.65 0.25
CA VAL A 337 11.35 0.31 0.25
C VAL A 337 10.51 0.20 1.52
N VAL A 338 9.19 0.14 1.37
CA VAL A 338 8.26 0.28 2.49
C VAL A 338 7.67 -1.04 2.95
N PHE A 339 7.74 -2.10 2.12
CA PHE A 339 7.24 -3.41 2.51
C PHE A 339 7.96 -4.53 1.80
N ARG A 340 8.23 -5.61 2.54
CA ARG A 340 8.81 -6.85 2.02
C ARG A 340 7.90 -7.99 2.42
N TYR A 341 7.36 -8.70 1.44
CA TYR A 341 6.40 -9.76 1.70
C TYR A 341 6.50 -10.88 0.67
N SER A 342 5.91 -12.03 0.97
CA SER A 342 5.85 -13.16 0.06
C SER A 342 4.73 -12.97 -0.96
N SER A 343 5.02 -13.19 -2.23
CA SER A 343 4.00 -13.35 -3.28
C SER A 343 3.00 -12.19 -3.42
N MET A 344 3.43 -10.93 -3.33
CA MET A 344 2.55 -9.81 -3.68
C MET A 344 2.21 -9.83 -5.18
N THR A 345 0.95 -9.54 -5.53
CA THR A 345 0.44 -9.63 -6.91
C THR A 345 -0.18 -8.34 -7.42
N SER A 346 -0.67 -7.48 -6.54
CA SER A 346 -1.28 -6.21 -6.89
C SER A 346 -0.98 -5.13 -5.87
N VAL A 347 -1.00 -3.87 -6.29
CA VAL A 347 -0.96 -2.72 -5.38
C VAL A 347 -1.93 -1.63 -5.84
N LEU A 348 -2.59 -1.02 -4.87
CA LEU A 348 -3.34 0.23 -5.01
C LEU A 348 -2.82 1.19 -3.94
N ALA A 349 -2.38 2.38 -4.36
CA ALA A 349 -1.81 3.38 -3.49
C ALA A 349 -2.72 4.61 -3.42
N VAL A 350 -3.03 5.08 -2.21
CA VAL A 350 -3.93 6.19 -1.95
C VAL A 350 -3.25 7.16 -0.99
N ARG A 351 -3.35 8.45 -1.27
CA ARG A 351 -2.97 9.49 -0.29
C ARG A 351 -4.19 9.83 0.55
N HIS A 352 -4.07 9.67 1.86
CA HIS A 352 -5.09 10.08 2.82
C HIS A 352 -4.45 11.06 3.81
N ASN A 353 -4.75 12.35 3.65
CA ASN A 353 -4.08 13.43 4.37
C ASN A 353 -2.54 13.36 4.20
N SER A 354 -1.80 13.33 5.31
CA SER A 354 -0.34 13.16 5.36
C SER A 354 0.15 11.75 5.06
N TRP A 355 -0.74 10.76 5.07
CA TRP A 355 -0.41 9.35 5.01
C TRP A 355 -0.49 8.82 3.59
N LEU A 356 0.43 7.92 3.26
CA LEU A 356 0.31 7.05 2.10
C LEU A 356 -0.25 5.71 2.58
N VAL A 357 -1.34 5.24 1.98
CA VAL A 357 -1.93 3.95 2.31
C VAL A 357 -1.89 3.06 1.07
N PHE A 358 -1.33 1.87 1.26
CA PHE A 358 -1.22 0.84 0.24
C PHE A 358 -2.16 -0.31 0.55
N PHE A 359 -2.96 -0.69 -0.43
CA PHE A 359 -3.69 -1.94 -0.45
C PHE A 359 -2.93 -2.90 -1.36
N ILE A 360 -2.63 -4.10 -0.87
CA ILE A 360 -1.71 -5.04 -1.48
C ILE A 360 -2.40 -6.38 -1.58
N GLY A 361 -2.57 -6.88 -2.79
CA GLY A 361 -3.07 -8.23 -3.03
C GLY A 361 -1.93 -9.24 -3.05
N THR A 362 -2.21 -10.47 -2.66
CA THR A 362 -1.21 -11.55 -2.66
C THR A 362 -1.64 -12.77 -3.47
N GLY A 363 -0.66 -13.60 -3.82
CA GLY A 363 -0.85 -14.86 -4.53
C GLY A 363 -1.62 -15.91 -3.74
N ASP A 364 -1.65 -15.77 -2.41
CA ASP A 364 -2.45 -16.59 -1.50
C ASP A 364 -3.78 -15.90 -1.11
N GLY A 365 -4.22 -14.85 -1.79
CA GLY A 365 -5.56 -14.30 -1.59
C GLY A 365 -5.77 -13.42 -0.37
N GLN A 366 -4.71 -12.77 0.11
CA GLN A 366 -4.81 -11.72 1.13
C GLN A 366 -4.98 -10.35 0.49
N LEU A 367 -5.81 -9.51 1.11
CA LEU A 367 -5.79 -8.07 0.94
C LEU A 367 -5.13 -7.45 2.18
N ILE A 368 -3.93 -6.92 2.01
CA ILE A 368 -3.14 -6.30 3.08
C ILE A 368 -3.23 -4.78 2.95
N LYS A 369 -3.48 -4.10 4.05
CA LYS A 369 -3.41 -2.65 4.20
C LYS A 369 -2.12 -2.26 4.91
N LEU A 370 -1.41 -1.27 4.37
CA LEU A 370 -0.19 -0.71 4.94
C LEU A 370 -0.26 0.83 4.91
N ALA A 371 -0.20 1.45 6.08
CA ALA A 371 -0.04 2.91 6.18
C ALA A 371 1.45 3.28 6.30
N VAL A 372 1.85 4.36 5.65
CA VAL A 372 3.21 4.87 5.59
C VAL A 372 3.19 6.38 5.83
N ASP A 373 4.05 6.86 6.72
CA ASP A 373 4.11 8.28 7.07
C ASP A 373 4.91 9.12 6.06
N LYS A 374 5.03 10.43 6.34
CA LYS A 374 5.78 11.39 5.52
C LYS A 374 7.27 11.07 5.41
N ALA A 375 7.84 10.30 6.34
CA ALA A 375 9.24 9.88 6.37
C ALA A 375 9.45 8.49 5.75
N TYR A 376 8.44 7.97 5.04
CA TYR A 376 8.40 6.62 4.46
C TYR A 376 8.57 5.50 5.49
N LYS A 377 8.16 5.73 6.74
CA LYS A 377 8.15 4.71 7.77
C LYS A 377 6.80 4.00 7.80
N SER A 378 6.87 2.68 7.78
CA SER A 378 5.72 1.80 7.67
C SER A 378 5.10 1.53 9.04
N ALA A 379 3.78 1.74 9.15
CA ALA A 379 2.99 1.19 10.23
C ALA A 379 2.89 -0.35 10.10
N CYS A 380 2.37 -1.02 11.11
CA CYS A 380 2.15 -2.47 11.01
C CYS A 380 1.07 -2.78 9.96
N ALA A 381 1.41 -3.71 9.06
CA ALA A 381 0.51 -4.21 8.04
C ALA A 381 -0.69 -4.94 8.66
N ARG A 382 -1.87 -4.78 8.05
CA ARG A 382 -3.12 -5.41 8.49
C ARG A 382 -3.76 -6.19 7.36
N VAL A 383 -4.22 -7.40 7.63
CA VAL A 383 -4.99 -8.19 6.66
C VAL A 383 -6.45 -7.75 6.77
N LEU A 384 -6.98 -7.12 5.72
CA LEU A 384 -8.39 -6.73 5.63
C LEU A 384 -9.28 -7.89 5.17
N TYR A 385 -8.71 -8.79 4.38
CA TYR A 385 -9.41 -9.96 3.85
C TYR A 385 -8.43 -11.09 3.55
N LYS A 386 -8.90 -12.34 3.68
CA LYS A 386 -8.18 -13.57 3.31
C LYS A 386 -9.18 -14.52 2.66
N SER A 387 -8.86 -15.03 1.47
CA SER A 387 -9.64 -16.10 0.82
C SER A 387 -9.50 -17.40 1.60
N ASP A 388 -10.59 -18.14 1.77
CA ASP A 388 -10.62 -19.43 2.47
C ASP A 388 -9.81 -20.53 1.74
N ASP A 389 -9.60 -20.37 0.43
CA ASP A 389 -8.96 -21.35 -0.46
C ASP A 389 -7.71 -20.79 -1.16
N ASP A 390 -7.10 -19.76 -0.58
CA ASP A 390 -5.84 -19.16 -1.03
C ASP A 390 -5.85 -18.66 -2.50
N ARG A 391 -7.02 -18.32 -3.05
CA ARG A 391 -7.15 -17.77 -4.41
C ARG A 391 -6.35 -16.48 -4.60
N ARG A 392 -5.43 -16.48 -5.56
CA ARG A 392 -4.65 -15.29 -5.96
C ARG A 392 -5.52 -14.06 -6.21
N VAL A 393 -5.12 -12.94 -5.60
CA VAL A 393 -5.70 -11.62 -5.89
C VAL A 393 -5.30 -11.16 -7.29
N PHE A 394 -6.30 -10.70 -8.05
CA PHE A 394 -6.11 -10.17 -9.40
C PHE A 394 -5.13 -8.97 -9.41
N PRO A 395 -4.23 -8.85 -10.41
CA PRO A 395 -3.19 -7.80 -10.50
C PRO A 395 -3.66 -6.34 -10.65
N LYS A 396 -4.94 -6.05 -10.40
CA LYS A 396 -5.55 -4.71 -10.48
C LYS A 396 -6.57 -4.57 -9.34
N MET A 397 -6.59 -3.40 -8.70
CA MET A 397 -7.52 -3.03 -7.65
C MET A 397 -7.91 -1.57 -7.82
N HIS A 398 -9.12 -1.21 -7.41
CA HIS A 398 -9.61 0.15 -7.49
C HIS A 398 -10.19 0.61 -6.16
N LEU A 399 -9.88 1.84 -5.76
CA LEU A 399 -10.60 2.51 -4.70
C LEU A 399 -11.99 2.88 -5.22
N ASP A 400 -13.00 2.74 -4.38
CA ASP A 400 -14.34 3.19 -4.70
C ASP A 400 -14.35 4.70 -4.99
N PRO A 401 -14.73 5.14 -6.21
CA PRO A 401 -14.69 6.55 -6.56
C PRO A 401 -15.84 7.35 -5.93
N VAL A 402 -16.86 6.71 -5.37
CA VAL A 402 -18.05 7.37 -4.82
C VAL A 402 -17.85 7.73 -3.36
N ASP A 403 -17.44 6.76 -2.54
CA ASP A 403 -17.30 6.96 -1.09
C ASP A 403 -15.85 6.91 -0.58
N HIS A 404 -14.90 6.43 -1.39
CA HIS A 404 -13.50 6.22 -1.01
C HIS A 404 -13.31 5.35 0.25
N LYS A 405 -14.33 4.57 0.62
CA LYS A 405 -14.38 3.72 1.82
C LYS A 405 -14.29 2.23 1.50
N HIS A 406 -14.24 1.86 0.22
CA HIS A 406 -14.13 0.48 -0.21
C HIS A 406 -13.05 0.28 -1.28
N VAL A 407 -12.49 -0.93 -1.33
CA VAL A 407 -11.59 -1.39 -2.39
C VAL A 407 -12.26 -2.53 -3.15
N TYR A 408 -12.30 -2.37 -4.47
CA TYR A 408 -12.70 -3.36 -5.43
C TYR A 408 -11.52 -4.28 -5.76
N MET A 409 -11.69 -5.58 -5.53
CA MET A 409 -10.71 -6.61 -5.86
C MET A 409 -11.39 -7.84 -6.46
N ALA A 410 -10.67 -8.57 -7.32
CA ALA A 410 -11.16 -9.82 -7.90
C ALA A 410 -10.32 -11.02 -7.44
N LEU A 411 -11.00 -12.16 -7.27
CA LEU A 411 -10.45 -13.46 -6.90
C LEU A 411 -11.01 -14.50 -7.86
N ARG A 412 -10.24 -14.85 -8.90
CA ARG A 412 -10.68 -15.77 -9.95
C ARG A 412 -12.01 -15.32 -10.58
N ASN A 413 -13.14 -15.94 -10.26
CA ASN A 413 -14.47 -15.65 -10.80
C ASN A 413 -15.33 -14.81 -9.84
N GLN A 414 -14.75 -14.24 -8.78
CA GLN A 414 -15.48 -13.48 -7.78
C GLN A 414 -14.97 -12.04 -7.72
N MET A 415 -15.88 -11.08 -7.67
CA MET A 415 -15.61 -9.68 -7.35
C MET A 415 -15.99 -9.39 -5.91
N MET A 416 -15.16 -8.62 -5.21
CA MET A 416 -15.33 -8.24 -3.82
C MET A 416 -15.24 -6.72 -3.67
N ARG A 417 -16.06 -6.15 -2.80
CA ARG A 417 -15.98 -4.76 -2.35
C ARG A 417 -15.68 -4.76 -0.85
N VAL A 418 -14.44 -4.46 -0.50
CA VAL A 418 -13.90 -4.62 0.87
C VAL A 418 -13.77 -3.27 1.54
N PRO A 419 -14.33 -3.06 2.75
CA PRO A 419 -14.19 -1.79 3.46
C PRO A 419 -12.72 -1.51 3.81
N VAL A 420 -12.29 -0.26 3.63
CA VAL A 420 -10.90 0.16 3.89
C VAL A 420 -10.58 0.24 5.39
N ALA A 421 -11.59 0.44 6.23
CA ALA A 421 -11.47 0.54 7.68
C ALA A 421 -12.81 0.25 8.37
N GLN A 422 -12.76 -0.20 9.63
CA GLN A 422 -13.93 -0.51 10.46
C GLN A 422 -13.96 0.37 11.71
N CYS A 423 -13.92 1.70 11.52
CA CYS A 423 -13.79 2.66 12.62
C CYS A 423 -14.85 2.48 13.73
N SER A 424 -16.06 2.03 13.36
CA SER A 424 -17.16 1.83 14.31
C SER A 424 -16.91 0.77 15.39
N GLU A 425 -15.92 -0.10 15.20
CA GLU A 425 -15.54 -1.12 16.20
C GLU A 425 -14.90 -0.48 17.44
N HIS A 426 -14.21 0.65 17.27
CA HIS A 426 -13.53 1.36 18.35
C HIS A 426 -14.51 2.23 19.14
N LYS A 427 -14.67 1.92 20.44
CA LYS A 427 -15.71 2.54 21.29
C LYS A 427 -15.20 3.70 22.14
N SER A 428 -13.89 3.89 22.26
CA SER A 428 -13.26 5.00 22.97
C SER A 428 -12.25 5.75 22.09
N LEU A 429 -11.90 6.98 22.49
CA LEU A 429 -10.86 7.78 21.83
C LEU A 429 -9.51 7.05 21.82
N LYS A 430 -9.12 6.44 22.95
CA LYS A 430 -7.85 5.70 23.07
C LYS A 430 -7.85 4.49 22.15
N ASP A 431 -8.93 3.71 22.08
CA ASP A 431 -9.04 2.56 21.16
C ASP A 431 -8.99 3.00 19.68
N CYS A 432 -9.70 4.08 19.34
CA CYS A 432 -9.73 4.63 17.98
C CYS A 432 -8.35 5.11 17.54
N TRP A 433 -7.60 5.76 18.43
CA TRP A 433 -6.25 6.21 18.17
C TRP A 433 -5.24 5.05 18.13
N SER A 434 -5.34 4.09 19.05
CA SER A 434 -4.49 2.89 19.10
C SER A 434 -4.69 1.98 17.89
N ALA A 435 -5.82 2.12 17.19
CA ALA A 435 -6.02 1.50 15.90
C ALA A 435 -5.03 1.99 14.84
N GLN A 436 -4.31 3.10 15.02
CA GLN A 436 -3.26 3.56 14.07
C GLN A 436 -3.71 3.51 12.61
N ASP A 437 -4.99 3.79 12.36
CA ASP A 437 -5.62 3.71 11.04
C ASP A 437 -5.91 5.13 10.54
N PRO A 438 -5.23 5.60 9.48
CA PRO A 438 -5.39 6.97 8.99
C PRO A 438 -6.82 7.33 8.57
N PHE A 439 -7.66 6.35 8.23
CA PHE A 439 -9.05 6.59 7.84
C PHE A 439 -9.99 6.80 9.03
N CYS A 440 -9.54 6.46 10.24
CA CYS A 440 -10.33 6.52 11.45
C CYS A 440 -9.89 7.67 12.35
N GLY A 441 -10.89 8.39 12.87
CA GLY A 441 -10.68 9.42 13.88
C GLY A 441 -11.89 9.54 14.78
N TRP A 442 -11.65 10.07 15.97
CA TRP A 442 -12.68 10.28 16.96
C TRP A 442 -13.44 11.57 16.64
N CYS A 443 -14.69 11.43 16.25
CA CYS A 443 -15.59 12.54 16.03
C CYS A 443 -16.15 13.02 17.37
N GLU A 444 -15.68 14.17 17.82
CA GLU A 444 -16.14 14.85 19.03
C GLU A 444 -17.20 15.88 18.65
N SER A 445 -18.42 15.69 19.17
CA SER A 445 -19.58 16.51 18.80
C SER A 445 -20.30 17.04 20.04
N GLU A 446 -20.74 18.30 20.02
CA GLU A 446 -21.50 18.90 21.11
C GLU A 446 -22.90 18.28 21.26
N ASN A 447 -23.59 18.10 20.13
CA ASN A 447 -25.01 17.71 20.07
C ASN A 447 -25.27 16.23 19.70
N LYS A 448 -24.24 15.49 19.28
CA LYS A 448 -24.34 14.06 18.94
C LYS A 448 -23.40 13.23 19.81
N LYS A 449 -23.61 11.92 19.83
CA LYS A 449 -22.74 10.97 20.52
C LYS A 449 -21.36 10.95 19.85
N SER A 450 -20.30 11.22 20.62
CA SER A 450 -18.92 11.06 20.17
C SER A 450 -18.66 9.60 19.80
N ARG A 451 -17.97 9.38 18.67
CA ARG A 451 -17.71 8.04 18.12
C ARG A 451 -16.49 8.06 17.21
N CYS A 452 -15.84 6.91 17.07
CA CYS A 452 -14.83 6.72 16.02
C CYS A 452 -15.52 6.58 14.66
N SER A 453 -15.08 7.35 13.67
CA SER A 453 -15.65 7.38 12.32
C SER A 453 -14.66 7.86 11.27
N PHE A 454 -15.06 7.74 10.00
CA PHE A 454 -14.41 8.47 8.91
C PHE A 454 -14.57 9.99 9.10
N GLN A 455 -13.67 10.75 8.47
CA GLN A 455 -13.65 12.20 8.53
C GLN A 455 -14.95 12.82 7.98
N ASP A 456 -15.42 12.37 6.81
CA ASP A 456 -16.62 12.91 6.16
C ASP A 456 -17.92 12.60 6.91
N ASP A 457 -17.92 11.56 7.74
CA ASP A 457 -19.05 11.21 8.61
C ASP A 457 -19.11 12.08 9.88
N CYS A 458 -18.10 12.92 10.11
CA CYS A 458 -17.98 13.86 11.22
C CYS A 458 -18.40 15.27 10.80
N LEU A 459 -19.72 15.47 10.74
CA LEU A 459 -20.33 16.73 10.28
C LEU A 459 -20.03 17.90 11.22
N GLN A 460 -19.73 19.06 10.63
CA GLN A 460 -19.48 20.30 11.36
C GLN A 460 -20.74 20.79 12.13
N PRO A 461 -20.59 21.50 13.27
CA PRO A 461 -19.36 21.97 13.91
C PRO A 461 -18.78 20.95 14.92
N SER A 462 -18.06 19.94 14.42
CA SER A 462 -17.48 18.86 15.22
C SER A 462 -15.97 18.81 14.97
N ALA A 463 -15.22 18.40 15.98
CA ALA A 463 -13.79 18.20 15.88
C ALA A 463 -13.52 16.71 15.60
N TRP A 464 -12.76 16.42 14.54
CA TRP A 464 -12.35 15.06 14.20
C TRP A 464 -10.89 14.87 14.61
N ILE A 465 -10.68 14.02 15.61
CA ILE A 465 -9.38 13.80 16.24
C ILE A 465 -8.75 12.52 15.68
N SER A 466 -7.65 12.63 14.95
CA SER A 466 -6.96 11.51 14.33
C SER A 466 -5.58 11.26 14.94
N ILE A 467 -4.92 10.22 14.44
CA ILE A 467 -3.50 9.98 14.70
C ILE A 467 -2.64 11.16 14.23
N SER A 468 -1.50 11.35 14.91
CA SER A 468 -0.48 12.33 14.52
C SER A 468 0.07 12.04 13.13
N GLU A 469 0.67 13.03 12.46
CA GLU A 469 1.31 12.83 11.16
C GLU A 469 2.65 12.08 11.25
N ASP A 470 3.20 11.93 12.45
CA ASP A 470 4.48 11.26 12.73
C ASP A 470 4.24 9.84 13.28
N SER A 471 4.65 8.79 12.55
CA SER A 471 4.45 7.38 12.98
C SER A 471 5.37 6.93 14.13
N GLN A 472 6.25 7.81 14.62
CA GLN A 472 7.29 7.44 15.60
C GLN A 472 6.76 7.12 16.99
N GLN A 473 5.49 7.39 17.26
CA GLN A 473 4.94 7.36 18.60
C GLN A 473 4.05 6.13 18.76
N GLN A 474 4.53 5.17 19.55
CA GLN A 474 3.79 3.96 19.91
C GLN A 474 2.63 4.27 20.88
N ASN A 475 2.70 5.40 21.59
CA ASN A 475 1.74 5.79 22.61
C ASN A 475 1.08 7.13 22.28
N MET A 476 -0.22 7.23 22.57
CA MET A 476 -0.99 8.47 22.39
C MET A 476 -0.44 9.62 23.24
N VAL A 477 0.10 9.28 24.40
CA VAL A 477 0.70 10.22 25.34
C VAL A 477 2.15 9.83 25.56
N SER A 478 3.04 10.81 25.48
CA SER A 478 4.44 10.67 25.85
C SER A 478 4.81 11.73 26.89
N TYR A 479 5.84 11.46 27.67
CA TYR A 479 6.32 12.40 28.66
C TYR A 479 7.84 12.56 28.59
N GLN A 480 8.31 13.70 29.08
CA GLN A 480 9.70 14.10 29.14
C GLN A 480 9.93 14.82 30.47
N VAL A 481 11.01 14.47 31.15
CA VAL A 481 11.35 15.01 32.47
C VAL A 481 12.71 15.69 32.38
N GLU A 482 12.76 16.97 32.74
CA GLU A 482 13.98 17.76 32.70
C GLU A 482 14.23 18.41 34.06
N LYS A 483 15.49 18.39 34.50
CA LYS A 483 15.91 19.08 35.73
C LYS A 483 16.51 20.44 35.36
N SER A 484 16.16 21.48 36.11
CA SER A 484 16.72 22.82 35.89
C SER A 484 18.24 22.83 36.09
N SER A 485 18.92 23.80 35.48
CA SER A 485 20.37 24.00 35.64
C SER A 485 20.78 24.27 37.10
N SER A 486 19.89 24.86 37.91
CA SER A 486 20.08 25.05 39.36
C SER A 486 19.89 23.76 40.17
N GLY A 487 19.30 22.72 39.59
CA GLY A 487 18.97 21.47 40.26
C GLY A 487 17.79 21.55 41.24
N GLU A 488 17.17 22.71 41.39
CA GLU A 488 16.11 22.97 42.38
C GLU A 488 14.71 22.63 41.86
N LYS A 489 14.50 22.69 40.54
CA LYS A 489 13.18 22.47 39.91
C LYS A 489 13.21 21.35 38.88
N ILE A 490 12.08 20.65 38.76
CA ILE A 490 11.84 19.62 37.76
C ILE A 490 10.68 20.07 36.87
N THR A 491 10.87 19.92 35.56
CA THR A 491 9.85 20.16 34.53
C THR A 491 9.39 18.82 33.98
N LEU A 492 8.12 18.47 34.22
CA LEU A 492 7.45 17.36 33.56
C LEU A 492 6.65 17.89 32.37
N THR A 493 7.04 17.50 31.15
CA THR A 493 6.33 17.84 29.91
C THR A 493 5.63 16.61 29.36
N VAL A 494 4.32 16.67 29.27
CA VAL A 494 3.46 15.65 28.66
C VAL A 494 3.03 16.13 27.28
N LYS A 495 3.23 15.30 26.26
CA LYS A 495 2.85 15.56 24.87
C LYS A 495 1.80 14.56 24.44
N VAL A 496 0.71 15.05 23.87
CA VAL A 496 -0.37 14.24 23.32
C VAL A 496 -0.23 14.23 21.80
N HIS A 497 -0.08 13.05 21.22
CA HIS A 497 0.21 12.84 19.80
C HIS A 497 -1.08 12.66 19.00
N LEU A 498 -1.81 13.75 18.83
CA LEU A 498 -3.06 13.77 18.07
C LEU A 498 -3.05 14.87 17.03
N ASN A 499 -3.89 14.71 16.01
CA ASN A 499 -4.18 15.76 15.05
C ASN A 499 -5.68 16.09 15.11
N VAL A 500 -6.05 17.35 14.93
CA VAL A 500 -7.43 17.82 15.03
C VAL A 500 -7.83 18.50 13.74
N HIS A 501 -8.90 18.02 13.13
CA HIS A 501 -9.53 18.62 11.96
C HIS A 501 -10.94 19.15 12.29
N GLY A 502 -11.35 20.25 11.66
CA GLY A 502 -12.68 20.85 11.82
C GLY A 502 -12.66 22.23 12.48
N THR A 503 -13.85 22.82 12.67
CA THR A 503 -14.01 24.17 13.26
C THR A 503 -14.54 24.16 14.70
N GLY A 504 -14.80 22.97 15.25
CA GLY A 504 -15.23 22.81 16.65
C GLY A 504 -14.13 23.21 17.63
N SER A 505 -14.48 24.00 18.65
CA SER A 505 -13.58 24.30 19.77
C SER A 505 -13.50 23.08 20.69
N LEU A 506 -12.29 22.55 20.90
CA LEU A 506 -12.05 21.49 21.88
C LEU A 506 -11.71 22.11 23.23
N THR A 507 -12.54 21.86 24.24
CA THR A 507 -12.15 22.10 25.63
C THR A 507 -10.93 21.25 25.95
N SER A 508 -9.86 21.87 26.40
CA SER A 508 -8.63 21.17 26.74
C SER A 508 -8.13 21.60 28.11
N ALA A 509 -7.76 20.63 28.93
CA ALA A 509 -7.21 20.86 30.26
C ALA A 509 -6.24 19.73 30.59
N CYS A 510 -5.22 20.03 31.40
CA CYS A 510 -4.32 19.03 31.95
C CYS A 510 -4.15 19.28 33.44
N ILE A 511 -4.33 18.23 34.24
CA ILE A 511 -4.20 18.26 35.68
C ILE A 511 -3.17 17.22 36.09
N PHE A 512 -2.19 17.64 36.89
CA PHE A 512 -1.15 16.77 37.41
C PHE A 512 -1.41 16.57 38.90
N LEU A 513 -1.67 15.32 39.27
CA LEU A 513 -2.06 14.93 40.62
C LEU A 513 -1.01 14.01 41.23
N THR A 514 -0.78 14.21 42.52
CA THR A 514 -0.15 13.21 43.41
C THR A 514 -1.23 12.60 44.30
N ARG A 515 -0.90 11.68 45.21
CA ARG A 515 -1.89 10.96 46.04
C ARG A 515 -2.96 11.85 46.67
N ASN A 516 -2.65 13.10 47.07
CA ASN A 516 -3.57 13.98 47.78
C ASN A 516 -3.55 15.47 47.33
N ASP A 517 -2.71 15.88 46.35
CA ASP A 517 -2.59 17.31 45.99
C ASP A 517 -2.15 17.53 44.53
N HIS A 518 -2.35 18.76 44.03
CA HIS A 518 -1.85 19.22 42.75
C HIS A 518 -0.33 19.37 42.78
N LEU A 519 0.37 18.76 41.81
CA LEU A 519 1.83 18.76 41.77
C LEU A 519 2.42 20.13 41.38
N CYS A 520 1.73 20.87 40.50
CA CYS A 520 2.33 21.99 39.80
C CYS A 520 2.32 23.30 40.60
N ASP A 521 3.42 24.07 40.49
CA ASP A 521 3.51 25.43 41.00
C ASP A 521 2.36 26.32 40.45
N ARG A 522 1.81 27.20 41.30
CA ARG A 522 0.71 28.13 40.94
C ARG A 522 1.07 29.17 39.88
N THR A 523 2.36 29.36 39.60
CA THR A 523 2.89 30.29 38.59
C THR A 523 3.03 29.66 37.21
N ASN A 524 2.62 28.41 37.01
CA ASN A 524 2.70 27.74 35.72
C ASN A 524 1.77 28.39 34.68
N PRO A 525 2.20 28.47 33.41
CA PRO A 525 1.31 28.86 32.31
C PRO A 525 0.12 27.90 32.22
N ALA A 526 -1.02 28.41 31.74
CA ALA A 526 -2.20 27.58 31.53
C ALA A 526 -1.84 26.39 30.62
N PRO A 527 -2.15 25.13 31.02
CA PRO A 527 -1.86 23.97 30.20
C PRO A 527 -2.60 24.06 28.86
N ALA A 528 -1.90 23.82 27.74
CA ALA A 528 -2.49 23.89 26.41
C ALA A 528 -2.12 22.66 25.58
N LEU A 529 -3.11 21.97 24.99
CA LEU A 529 -2.84 20.88 24.05
C LEU A 529 -2.13 21.42 22.79
N PRO A 530 -1.21 20.66 22.17
CA PRO A 530 -0.88 19.25 22.46
C PRO A 530 0.24 19.04 23.51
N ARG A 531 0.69 20.07 24.23
CA ARG A 531 1.83 19.97 25.17
C ARG A 531 1.52 20.63 26.52
N CYS A 532 1.38 19.80 27.54
CA CYS A 532 1.15 20.24 28.92
C CYS A 532 2.43 20.14 29.73
N SER A 533 2.81 21.21 30.43
CA SER A 533 4.03 21.25 31.26
C SER A 533 3.68 21.56 32.71
N CYS A 534 4.33 20.86 33.63
CA CYS A 534 4.20 21.02 35.07
C CYS A 534 5.59 21.24 35.69
N LEU A 535 5.75 22.37 36.38
CA LEU A 535 6.97 22.69 37.13
C LEU A 535 6.73 22.47 38.63
N PHE A 536 7.64 21.76 39.30
CA PHE A 536 7.58 21.49 40.75
C PHE A 536 8.98 21.42 41.38
N SER A 537 9.06 21.54 42.72
CA SER A 537 10.34 21.47 43.45
C SER A 537 10.92 20.05 43.45
N SER A 538 12.25 19.94 43.26
CA SER A 538 12.96 18.66 43.35
C SER A 538 12.82 18.00 44.73
N ASP A 539 12.52 18.75 45.80
CA ASP A 539 12.32 18.22 47.15
C ASP A 539 11.05 17.36 47.28
N GLN A 540 10.09 17.55 46.37
CA GLN A 540 8.87 16.76 46.33
C GLN A 540 9.05 15.39 45.68
N LEU A 541 10.26 15.07 45.16
CA LEU A 541 10.59 13.78 44.55
C LEU A 541 11.26 12.87 45.61
N PRO A 542 10.55 11.88 46.19
CA PRO A 542 11.12 10.99 47.19
C PRO A 542 12.19 10.07 46.60
N ALA A 543 13.07 9.53 47.46
CA ALA A 543 14.09 8.57 47.04
C ALA A 543 13.50 7.28 46.42
N GLU A 544 12.29 6.88 46.84
CA GLU A 544 11.55 5.72 46.32
C GLU A 544 10.82 6.00 44.99
N GLY A 545 10.83 7.25 44.53
CA GLY A 545 10.08 7.71 43.36
C GLY A 545 8.72 8.32 43.71
N LEU A 546 8.15 9.06 42.76
CA LEU A 546 6.89 9.78 42.87
C LEU A 546 5.90 9.26 41.83
N ASN A 547 4.76 8.76 42.29
CA ASN A 547 3.64 8.42 41.40
C ASN A 547 2.84 9.67 41.07
N VAL A 548 2.81 10.01 39.78
CA VAL A 548 2.08 11.15 39.25
C VAL A 548 0.97 10.62 38.34
N THR A 549 -0.26 11.05 38.61
CA THR A 549 -1.41 10.80 37.75
C THR A 549 -1.63 12.05 36.91
N VAL A 550 -1.63 11.90 35.59
CA VAL A 550 -1.90 12.99 34.66
C VAL A 550 -3.29 12.79 34.07
N GLU A 551 -4.20 13.70 34.37
CA GLU A 551 -5.54 13.75 33.78
C GLU A 551 -5.55 14.76 32.66
N ILE A 552 -5.87 14.31 31.45
CA ILE A 552 -5.84 15.09 30.22
C ILE A 552 -7.24 15.09 29.64
N GLN A 553 -7.86 16.27 29.58
CA GLN A 553 -9.16 16.47 28.96
C GLN A 553 -8.98 16.86 27.49
N VAL A 554 -9.62 16.12 26.59
CA VAL A 554 -9.70 16.39 25.16
C VAL A 554 -11.17 16.38 24.75
N GLY A 555 -11.80 17.56 24.66
CA GLY A 555 -13.25 17.67 24.50
C GLY A 555 -13.99 17.09 25.71
N LYS A 556 -14.92 16.16 25.47
CA LYS A 556 -15.62 15.40 26.53
C LYS A 556 -14.86 14.14 26.98
N GLN A 557 -13.70 13.85 26.38
CA GLN A 557 -12.91 12.67 26.73
C GLN A 557 -11.88 13.02 27.79
N ASN A 558 -11.79 12.19 28.83
CA ASN A 558 -10.75 12.28 29.84
C ASN A 558 -9.79 11.09 29.69
N LEU A 559 -8.52 11.39 29.48
CA LEU A 559 -7.44 10.41 29.44
C LEU A 559 -6.68 10.47 30.77
N THR A 560 -6.32 9.32 31.30
CA THR A 560 -5.55 9.22 32.55
C THR A 560 -4.30 8.41 32.28
N GLU A 561 -3.14 8.98 32.59
CA GLU A 561 -1.84 8.32 32.48
C GLU A 561 -1.16 8.30 33.85
N ASN A 562 -0.67 7.13 34.24
CA ASN A 562 0.02 6.92 35.51
C ASN A 562 1.52 6.84 35.25
N LEU A 563 2.27 7.78 35.82
CA LEU A 563 3.70 7.93 35.64
C LEU A 563 4.42 7.66 36.96
N MET A 564 5.50 6.89 36.91
CA MET A 564 6.40 6.72 38.04
C MET A 564 7.67 7.52 37.78
N LEU A 565 7.80 8.67 38.43
CA LEU A 565 8.99 9.53 38.33
C LEU A 565 10.03 9.04 39.31
N THR A 566 11.20 8.61 38.84
CA THR A 566 12.31 8.18 39.70
C THR A 566 13.52 9.07 39.50
N ASN A 567 14.34 9.23 40.54
CA ASN A 567 15.55 10.02 40.42
C ASN A 567 16.61 9.28 39.58
N CYS A 568 16.88 9.75 38.37
CA CYS A 568 17.87 9.14 37.46
C CYS A 568 19.31 9.16 38.03
N SER A 569 19.59 9.98 39.04
CA SER A 569 20.94 10.21 39.56
C SER A 569 21.41 9.18 40.61
N ASN A 570 20.58 8.21 41.02
CA ASN A 570 20.86 7.32 42.16
C ASN A 570 21.05 5.82 41.83
N ASN A 571 21.12 5.44 40.55
CA ASN A 571 21.32 4.04 40.16
C ASN A 571 22.78 3.76 39.80
N SER A 572 23.66 3.69 40.80
CA SER A 572 25.05 3.24 40.64
C SER A 572 25.19 1.78 41.11
N GLY A 573 25.35 0.86 40.15
CA GLY A 573 25.57 -0.56 40.39
C GLY A 573 26.35 -1.19 39.23
N PRO A 574 26.85 -2.43 39.38
CA PRO A 574 27.64 -3.10 38.32
C PRO A 574 26.84 -3.20 37.01
N PRO A 575 27.47 -2.98 35.84
CA PRO A 575 26.78 -2.81 34.56
C PRO A 575 26.06 -4.09 34.17
N THR A 576 24.74 -4.09 34.34
CA THR A 576 23.87 -5.20 33.96
C THR A 576 22.76 -4.67 33.06
N SER A 577 22.33 -5.49 32.10
CA SER A 577 21.18 -5.18 31.24
C SER A 577 19.90 -4.88 32.05
N ALA A 578 19.80 -5.40 33.28
CA ALA A 578 18.73 -5.10 34.22
C ALA A 578 18.75 -3.64 34.69
N LEU A 579 19.91 -3.10 35.08
CA LEU A 579 20.06 -1.69 35.50
C LEU A 579 19.82 -0.72 34.33
N CYS A 580 20.32 -1.06 33.14
CA CYS A 580 20.02 -0.29 31.93
C CYS A 580 18.52 -0.31 31.60
N SER A 581 17.87 -1.48 31.66
CA SER A 581 16.42 -1.59 31.43
C SER A 581 15.61 -0.81 32.46
N GLN A 582 16.01 -0.84 33.73
CA GLN A 582 15.36 -0.05 34.80
C GLN A 582 15.50 1.46 34.55
N CYS A 583 16.71 1.94 34.20
CA CYS A 583 16.96 3.34 33.87
C CYS A 583 16.11 3.82 32.67
N MET A 584 16.04 3.03 31.61
CA MET A 584 15.26 3.38 30.43
C MET A 584 13.74 3.34 30.70
N THR A 585 13.26 2.41 31.53
CA THR A 585 11.83 2.32 31.94
C THR A 585 11.43 3.50 32.85
N ALA A 586 12.39 4.06 33.58
CA ALA A 586 12.23 5.22 34.47
C ALA A 586 12.13 6.57 33.73
N GLY A 587 12.31 6.61 32.41
CA GLY A 587 12.29 7.86 31.65
C GLY A 587 13.65 8.53 31.45
N CYS A 588 14.73 7.86 31.82
CA CYS A 588 16.10 8.38 31.80
C CYS A 588 16.88 7.87 30.56
N SER A 589 18.04 8.46 30.25
CA SER A 589 18.97 7.87 29.27
C SER A 589 20.07 7.07 29.95
N TRP A 590 20.47 5.98 29.30
CA TRP A 590 21.66 5.22 29.67
C TRP A 590 22.82 5.52 28.72
N SER A 591 23.96 5.98 29.25
CA SER A 591 25.18 6.25 28.49
C SER A 591 26.41 5.99 29.36
N ASN A 592 27.43 5.33 28.80
CA ASN A 592 28.68 5.01 29.51
C ASN A 592 28.45 4.40 30.90
N ASP A 593 27.50 3.48 31.01
CA ASP A 593 27.13 2.81 32.27
C ASP A 593 26.61 3.74 33.38
N VAL A 594 26.13 4.93 33.00
CA VAL A 594 25.53 5.92 33.91
C VAL A 594 24.11 6.23 33.45
N CYS A 595 23.17 6.18 34.41
CA CYS A 595 21.81 6.67 34.22
C CYS A 595 21.80 8.19 34.40
N SER A 596 21.29 8.92 33.40
CA SER A 596 21.24 10.39 33.44
C SER A 596 19.91 10.92 32.91
N TRP A 597 19.55 12.12 33.38
CA TRP A 597 18.44 12.87 32.82
C TRP A 597 18.77 13.27 31.38
N THR A 598 17.82 13.12 30.46
CA THR A 598 18.02 13.41 29.03
C THR A 598 16.92 14.31 28.48
N THR A 599 17.28 15.07 27.44
CA THR A 599 16.38 15.90 26.63
C THR A 599 15.72 15.12 25.49
N ARG A 600 16.02 13.81 25.33
CA ARG A 600 15.34 12.94 24.36
C ARG A 600 14.13 12.26 25.01
N SER A 601 13.05 12.11 24.24
CA SER A 601 11.84 11.40 24.67
C SER A 601 12.17 9.97 25.07
N ALA A 602 11.82 9.56 26.29
CA ALA A 602 12.17 8.26 26.84
C ALA A 602 11.60 7.03 26.10
N ASN A 603 10.70 7.25 25.13
CA ASN A 603 10.02 6.18 24.40
C ASN A 603 10.46 6.03 22.94
N SER A 604 11.52 6.71 22.48
CA SER A 604 11.89 6.69 21.05
C SER A 604 12.67 5.45 20.60
N ASP A 605 13.45 4.82 21.49
CA ASP A 605 14.32 3.70 21.13
C ASP A 605 13.92 2.41 21.85
N PRO A 606 13.96 1.23 21.19
CA PRO A 606 13.71 -0.04 21.85
C PRO A 606 14.74 -0.27 22.97
N ILE A 607 14.27 -0.44 24.21
CA ILE A 607 15.10 -0.72 25.40
C ILE A 607 16.12 -1.86 25.15
N GLN A 608 15.76 -2.83 24.31
CA GLN A 608 16.60 -3.97 23.95
C GLN A 608 17.81 -3.63 23.07
N ASP A 609 17.78 -2.55 22.29
CA ASP A 609 18.88 -2.16 21.40
C ASP A 609 19.97 -1.39 22.13
N VAL A 610 19.58 -0.56 23.12
CA VAL A 610 20.49 0.20 23.98
C VAL A 610 21.09 -0.69 25.08
N CYS A 611 20.28 -1.56 25.69
CA CYS A 611 20.67 -2.39 26.83
C CYS A 611 21.16 -3.80 26.43
N ARG A 612 21.87 -3.94 25.28
CA ARG A 612 22.35 -5.24 24.80
C ARG A 612 23.08 -6.01 25.91
N PRO A 613 22.94 -7.35 25.96
CA PRO A 613 23.58 -8.11 27.01
C PRO A 613 25.09 -8.16 26.78
N SER A 614 25.87 -7.62 27.70
CA SER A 614 27.22 -8.10 28.03
C SER A 614 27.11 -9.49 28.67
N GLN A 615 26.61 -10.48 27.92
CA GLN A 615 26.64 -11.90 28.30
C GLN A 615 27.95 -12.53 27.82
N SER A 616 29.07 -12.10 28.39
CA SER A 616 30.34 -12.82 28.29
C SER A 616 30.59 -13.51 29.65
N GLY A 617 30.07 -14.72 29.84
CA GLY A 617 30.34 -15.45 31.08
C GLY A 617 29.50 -16.68 31.42
N MET A 618 28.58 -17.14 30.56
CA MET A 618 27.87 -18.40 30.82
C MET A 618 28.35 -19.48 29.84
N ASN A 619 29.00 -20.52 30.38
CA ASN A 619 29.36 -21.75 29.67
C ASN A 619 28.07 -22.55 29.35
N TYR A 620 27.32 -22.14 28.33
CA TYR A 620 26.26 -22.97 27.78
C TYR A 620 26.60 -23.38 26.36
N SER A 621 26.25 -24.63 26.02
CA SER A 621 26.30 -25.09 24.64
C SER A 621 25.18 -24.42 23.84
N GLU A 622 25.54 -23.78 22.73
CA GLU A 622 24.61 -23.04 21.87
C GLU A 622 23.45 -23.95 21.41
N PRO A 623 22.18 -23.51 21.54
CA PRO A 623 21.02 -24.26 21.05
C PRO A 623 20.98 -24.22 19.53
N VAL A 624 20.84 -25.39 18.89
CA VAL A 624 20.78 -25.53 17.43
C VAL A 624 19.45 -26.13 17.05
N ILE A 625 18.66 -25.41 16.25
CA ILE A 625 17.40 -25.91 15.68
C ILE A 625 17.73 -26.66 14.38
N VAL A 626 17.31 -27.93 14.28
CA VAL A 626 17.49 -28.78 13.10
C VAL A 626 16.28 -28.70 12.18
N SER A 627 15.06 -28.73 12.72
CA SER A 627 13.83 -28.57 11.93
C SER A 627 12.64 -28.17 12.78
N ILE A 628 11.61 -27.61 12.11
CA ILE A 628 10.30 -27.30 12.67
C ILE A 628 9.25 -27.88 11.70
N VAL A 629 8.37 -28.75 12.18
CA VAL A 629 7.36 -29.43 11.35
C VAL A 629 5.97 -29.35 12.00
N PRO A 630 4.93 -28.89 11.29
CA PRO A 630 4.98 -28.38 9.92
C PRO A 630 5.67 -26.99 9.88
N SER A 631 6.44 -26.76 8.81
CA SER A 631 7.07 -25.45 8.54
C SER A 631 6.10 -24.42 7.96
N VAL A 632 4.91 -24.86 7.56
CA VAL A 632 3.83 -24.03 7.02
C VAL A 632 2.59 -24.21 7.90
N LEU A 633 1.98 -23.09 8.31
CA LEU A 633 0.80 -23.05 9.16
C LEU A 633 -0.37 -22.42 8.41
N SER A 634 -1.59 -22.92 8.65
CA SER A 634 -2.80 -22.24 8.18
C SER A 634 -2.92 -20.87 8.85
N PHE A 635 -3.48 -19.89 8.13
CA PHE A 635 -3.78 -18.55 8.67
C PHE A 635 -4.60 -18.60 9.97
N HIS A 636 -5.58 -19.50 10.05
CA HIS A 636 -6.44 -19.70 11.23
C HIS A 636 -5.74 -20.38 12.41
N GLY A 637 -4.45 -20.70 12.29
CA GLY A 637 -3.62 -21.22 13.38
C GLY A 637 -4.16 -22.49 14.03
N ARG A 638 -3.83 -23.67 13.46
CA ARG A 638 -3.92 -24.93 14.19
C ARG A 638 -2.94 -25.94 13.61
N ASN A 639 -1.78 -26.11 14.24
CA ASN A 639 -0.91 -27.27 14.05
C ASN A 639 0.01 -27.47 15.28
N HIS A 640 0.30 -28.73 15.63
CA HIS A 640 1.30 -29.09 16.62
C HIS A 640 2.71 -28.99 16.00
N ALA A 641 3.29 -27.79 15.98
CA ALA A 641 4.64 -27.61 15.46
C ALA A 641 5.66 -28.32 16.39
N LEU A 642 6.35 -29.31 15.84
CA LEU A 642 7.44 -30.04 16.47
C LEU A 642 8.76 -29.36 16.11
N MET A 643 9.46 -28.83 17.10
CA MET A 643 10.82 -28.31 16.95
C MET A 643 11.82 -29.37 17.41
N THR A 644 12.74 -29.76 16.53
CA THR A 644 13.80 -30.73 16.81
C THR A 644 15.15 -30.06 16.71
N GLY A 645 16.08 -30.38 17.62
CA GLY A 645 17.37 -29.72 17.68
C GLY A 645 18.34 -30.32 18.70
N LYS A 646 19.45 -29.60 18.94
CA LYS A 646 20.46 -29.90 19.98
C LYS A 646 20.43 -28.79 21.03
N ASN A 647 20.71 -29.15 22.29
CA ASN A 647 20.76 -28.25 23.44
C ASN A 647 19.48 -27.41 23.66
N LEU A 648 18.33 -27.85 23.14
CA LEU A 648 17.07 -27.12 23.28
C LEU A 648 16.58 -27.04 24.74
N HIS A 649 17.04 -27.92 25.63
CA HIS A 649 16.73 -27.87 27.07
C HIS A 649 17.31 -26.62 27.77
N HIS A 650 18.28 -25.93 27.17
CA HIS A 650 18.77 -24.62 27.68
C HIS A 650 17.88 -23.45 27.26
N VAL A 651 16.92 -23.66 26.36
CA VAL A 651 16.04 -22.61 25.84
C VAL A 651 14.86 -22.42 26.80
N THR A 652 14.83 -21.27 27.47
CA THR A 652 13.76 -20.91 28.42
C THR A 652 12.58 -20.19 27.75
N ARG A 653 12.80 -19.66 26.53
CA ARG A 653 11.79 -18.96 25.75
C ARG A 653 12.16 -18.97 24.27
N VAL A 654 11.21 -19.34 23.42
CA VAL A 654 11.32 -19.19 21.96
C VAL A 654 10.48 -18.00 21.54
N ARG A 655 11.08 -17.06 20.81
CA ARG A 655 10.35 -15.92 20.21
C ARG A 655 10.18 -16.20 18.73
N ILE A 656 8.94 -16.30 18.28
CA ILE A 656 8.63 -16.31 16.85
C ILE A 656 8.47 -14.84 16.45
N GLN A 657 9.35 -14.37 15.58
CA GLN A 657 9.30 -13.02 15.04
C GLN A 657 9.18 -13.12 13.53
N GLY A 658 8.06 -12.66 12.98
CA GLY A 658 7.97 -12.43 11.54
C GLY A 658 8.95 -11.32 11.13
N ARG A 659 9.46 -11.38 9.90
CA ARG A 659 10.08 -10.20 9.27
C ARG A 659 8.98 -9.20 8.96
N MET A 660 8.59 -8.43 9.97
CA MET A 660 7.72 -7.27 9.82
C MET A 660 8.57 -6.04 10.10
N ASP A 661 8.56 -5.09 9.17
CA ASP A 661 9.32 -3.83 9.26
C ASP A 661 8.74 -2.86 10.33
N CYS A 662 7.92 -3.36 11.27
CA CYS A 662 7.32 -2.59 12.36
C CYS A 662 7.70 -3.18 13.75
N SER A 663 7.81 -2.29 14.75
CA SER A 663 8.08 -2.70 16.13
C SER A 663 6.87 -3.37 16.76
N LEU A 664 7.02 -4.61 17.21
CA LEU A 664 6.00 -5.46 17.87
C LEU A 664 5.62 -5.00 19.30
N LYS A 665 5.39 -3.71 19.51
CA LYS A 665 4.60 -3.23 20.65
C LYS A 665 3.25 -2.81 20.06
N ASP A 666 2.21 -3.57 20.40
CA ASP A 666 0.81 -3.30 20.05
C ASP A 666 0.30 -3.76 18.68
N VAL A 667 0.74 -4.93 18.23
CA VAL A 667 -0.20 -5.84 17.55
C VAL A 667 -0.60 -6.90 18.57
N CYS A 668 -1.47 -6.50 19.50
CA CYS A 668 -2.51 -7.45 19.87
C CYS A 668 -3.26 -7.72 18.57
N PHE A 669 -3.05 -8.90 17.98
CA PHE A 669 -4.20 -9.53 17.36
C PHE A 669 -5.24 -9.54 18.47
N THR A 670 -6.28 -8.72 18.36
CA THR A 670 -7.48 -8.86 19.17
C THR A 670 -8.15 -10.17 18.74
N TRP A 671 -7.53 -11.30 19.09
CA TRP A 671 -8.29 -12.42 19.57
C TRP A 671 -8.97 -11.89 20.82
N SER A 672 -10.29 -11.75 20.76
CA SER A 672 -11.12 -11.48 21.92
C SER A 672 -10.86 -12.58 22.96
N GLY A 673 -9.90 -12.33 23.85
CA GLY A 673 -9.54 -13.20 24.96
C GLY A 673 -8.15 -13.86 24.84
N LEU A 674 -7.21 -13.29 25.59
CA LEU A 674 -5.99 -13.90 26.15
C LEU A 674 -4.73 -14.14 25.28
N LEU A 675 -3.64 -13.59 25.83
CA LEU A 675 -2.20 -13.91 25.72
C LEU A 675 -1.42 -13.38 24.52
N CYS A 676 -1.11 -12.09 24.60
CA CYS A 676 0.08 -11.52 24.01
C CYS A 676 1.33 -12.15 24.67
N GLY A 677 2.16 -12.85 23.89
CA GLY A 677 3.39 -13.50 24.37
C GLY A 677 3.17 -14.91 24.94
N THR A 678 3.13 -15.93 24.09
CA THR A 678 3.28 -17.31 24.57
C THR A 678 4.74 -17.55 24.96
N THR A 679 5.00 -17.58 26.27
CA THR A 679 6.19 -18.21 26.82
C THR A 679 6.08 -19.72 26.66
N LEU A 680 6.92 -20.31 25.81
CA LEU A 680 7.14 -21.75 25.80
C LEU A 680 8.09 -22.09 26.94
N GLY A 681 7.55 -22.68 28.01
CA GLY A 681 8.36 -23.35 29.04
C GLY A 681 8.69 -24.79 28.62
N PRO A 682 9.79 -25.38 29.11
CA PRO A 682 10.06 -26.79 28.91
C PRO A 682 8.97 -27.64 29.59
N VAL A 683 8.55 -28.73 28.94
CA VAL A 683 7.80 -29.84 29.58
C VAL A 683 8.79 -30.87 30.05
#